data_AF-A0A9R1DQQ4-F1
#
_entry.id   AF-A0A9R1DQQ4-F1
#
_cell.length_a   1.000
_cell.length_b   1.000
_cell.length_c   1.000
_cell.angle_alpha   90.00
_cell.angle_beta   90.00
_cell.angle_gamma   90.00
#
_symmetry.space_group_name_H-M   'P 1'
#
loop_
_entity.id
_entity.type
_entity.pdbx_description
1 polymer ?
#
loop_
_entity_poly.entity_id
_entity_poly.type
_entity_poly.pdbx_seq_one_letter_code
_entity_poly.pdbx_strand_id
1 'polypeptide(L)'
;MSSAGLAEASILATLKKLFKTDSVTGVASVELWVLLTTLLLVVRFVLDCFGPWHAERSMAATVRIIEMLNYSMVHYTLGLMQLSAKKVNDYFQVWAVLLVTLQYSVKTGRPYRMSKQIPVLDLMSSFWAANLIRIQTFFLLRIPLWLIWALNAIRIISYFASSDRAATINQENTRLVSDYMRYEHTLGPSGDAADSDNGIRMQSYKYLVSGEDLVLHDAQRERKSASAQYKIWLDPDNKKLVTVEKIWNVDSGSSRLLGGTNDTGNRLKDVCLSLVLYKLLRRRFYNLPIHEASHEKTRRLVFDYILQENSNNYERAFRVTEVELSFLQDLFYSKYAAMFAVGFPVLSMLMSLSLVGATGYLAFPVSYIPERMDKADNNIITHGVAVTRVIVGLIVAKELSEVYLYVFSNWSKVLMICMYVKHRCLRHPVVEAAMRTVFWPIGGKWNQKISQCNLLISYSRNKQKLTQRIKLESQVKTAIFQSFKGLQKHPERLGSYFLNAFGSKEGLVKQLAWAVELEADTHRILVWHVATCLCEIDISAEVIKRKTVRRQNSRLLAKKSTTKADVWPHYLTASSLSNYCAYLLTIALVPDNGIVVTKVLHAVRCETYHATGRSASQSLRDVYDKLMEIAMKHSEESEEEVANGVGDAMGQVAPESAVIHEEILNVQMANDEEDPNTARRGDATNSFIPATNREGTFAGDDDIHDSIIQMGAKLGKQLIEAYGEDKVGLWRDLAVFWTGFLLNLAASTRAAKHKTRLVTKGELITHLWVLLSHAGFLGNTRHGQTLLDPHDLDEIDPLS
;
A
#
# COMPACT_ATOMS: atom_id res chain seq x y z
N MET A 1 -8.63 8.21 -55.48
CA MET A 1 -8.69 7.64 -54.11
C MET A 1 -7.84 8.51 -53.20
N SER A 2 -8.40 9.06 -52.11
CA SER A 2 -7.61 9.86 -51.17
C SER A 2 -6.57 8.99 -50.46
N SER A 3 -5.48 9.59 -50.00
CA SER A 3 -4.43 8.89 -49.21
C SER A 3 -5.00 8.14 -48.01
N ALA A 4 -6.10 8.63 -47.42
CA ALA A 4 -6.83 7.97 -46.34
C ALA A 4 -7.51 6.66 -46.80
N GLY A 5 -8.15 6.65 -47.97
CA GLY A 5 -8.79 5.43 -48.50
C GLY A 5 -7.80 4.34 -48.93
N LEU A 6 -6.58 4.72 -49.33
CA LEU A 6 -5.48 3.80 -49.60
C LEU A 6 -4.92 3.19 -48.30
N ALA A 7 -4.82 3.97 -47.23
CA ALA A 7 -4.41 3.50 -45.92
C ALA A 7 -5.45 2.54 -45.30
N GLU A 8 -6.73 2.88 -45.36
CA GLU A 8 -7.81 2.01 -44.86
C GLU A 8 -7.90 0.68 -45.63
N ALA A 9 -7.83 0.73 -46.96
CA ALA A 9 -7.83 -0.49 -47.78
C ALA A 9 -6.59 -1.36 -47.52
N SER A 10 -5.42 -0.73 -47.31
CA SER A 10 -4.21 -1.43 -46.93
C SER A 10 -4.37 -2.11 -45.57
N ILE A 11 -4.87 -1.40 -44.55
CA ILE A 11 -5.09 -1.93 -43.19
C ILE A 11 -6.08 -3.10 -43.21
N LEU A 12 -7.17 -2.98 -43.97
CA LEU A 12 -8.19 -4.03 -44.10
C LEU A 12 -7.62 -5.29 -44.80
N ALA A 13 -6.76 -5.11 -45.80
CA ALA A 13 -6.08 -6.20 -46.48
C ALA A 13 -5.06 -6.91 -45.57
N THR A 14 -4.34 -6.19 -44.71
CA THR A 14 -3.46 -6.78 -43.68
C THR A 14 -4.25 -7.57 -42.65
N LEU A 15 -5.36 -7.00 -42.15
CA LEU A 15 -6.24 -7.68 -41.20
C LEU A 15 -6.79 -8.99 -41.79
N LYS A 16 -7.27 -8.96 -43.04
CA LYS A 16 -7.81 -10.16 -43.71
C LYS A 16 -6.77 -11.29 -43.87
N LYS A 17 -5.48 -10.95 -44.04
CA LYS A 17 -4.40 -11.94 -44.11
C LYS A 17 -4.03 -12.53 -42.75
N LEU A 18 -4.01 -11.73 -41.69
CA LEU A 18 -3.74 -12.21 -40.33
C LEU A 18 -4.78 -13.21 -39.82
N PHE A 19 -6.04 -13.05 -40.22
CA PHE A 19 -7.14 -13.97 -39.89
C PHE A 19 -7.25 -15.20 -40.80
N LYS A 20 -6.36 -15.36 -41.79
CA LYS A 20 -6.35 -16.56 -42.63
C LYS A 20 -5.91 -17.76 -41.79
N THR A 21 -6.67 -18.86 -41.89
CA THR A 21 -6.38 -20.10 -41.17
C THR A 21 -5.14 -20.77 -41.76
N ASP A 22 -4.25 -21.22 -40.86
CA ASP A 22 -3.10 -22.05 -41.19
C ASP A 22 -3.61 -23.42 -41.68
N SER A 23 -3.07 -23.85 -42.81
CA SER A 23 -3.45 -25.10 -43.47
C SER A 23 -3.07 -26.35 -42.68
N VAL A 24 -2.12 -26.25 -41.74
CA VAL A 24 -1.61 -27.39 -40.96
C VAL A 24 -2.37 -27.54 -39.64
N THR A 25 -2.56 -26.44 -38.91
CA THR A 25 -3.20 -26.46 -37.58
C THR A 25 -4.71 -26.19 -37.62
N GLY A 26 -5.23 -25.62 -38.71
CA GLY A 26 -6.65 -25.22 -38.84
C GLY A 26 -7.02 -23.97 -38.02
N VAL A 27 -6.05 -23.33 -37.38
CA VAL A 27 -6.23 -22.15 -36.52
C VAL A 27 -5.77 -20.88 -37.27
N ALA A 28 -6.19 -19.68 -36.85
CA ALA A 28 -5.68 -18.42 -37.39
C ALA A 28 -4.14 -18.34 -37.37
N SER A 29 -3.55 -17.53 -38.25
CA SER A 29 -2.09 -17.47 -38.47
C SER A 29 -1.25 -17.37 -37.19
N VAL A 30 -0.08 -18.02 -37.18
CA VAL A 30 0.88 -17.96 -36.05
C VAL A 30 1.30 -16.52 -35.76
N GLU A 31 1.43 -15.70 -36.82
CA GLU A 31 1.77 -14.27 -36.73
C GLU A 31 0.73 -13.49 -35.90
N LEU A 32 -0.56 -13.76 -36.07
CA LEU A 32 -1.62 -13.15 -35.26
C LEU A 32 -1.49 -13.52 -33.77
N TRP A 33 -1.19 -14.78 -33.47
CA TRP A 33 -1.03 -15.23 -32.09
C TRP A 33 0.21 -14.64 -31.40
N VAL A 34 1.32 -14.46 -32.14
CA VAL A 34 2.51 -13.74 -31.64
C VAL A 34 2.19 -12.26 -31.39
N LEU A 35 1.44 -11.62 -32.26
CA LEU A 35 1.00 -10.24 -32.04
C LEU A 35 0.05 -10.12 -30.83
N LEU A 36 -0.86 -11.06 -30.66
CA LEU A 36 -1.79 -11.07 -29.53
C LEU A 36 -1.08 -11.34 -28.20
N THR A 37 -0.13 -12.28 -28.16
CA THR A 37 0.70 -12.53 -26.97
C THR A 37 1.56 -11.33 -26.60
N THR A 38 2.24 -10.73 -27.58
CA THR A 38 3.06 -9.55 -27.33
C THR A 38 2.22 -8.37 -26.85
N LEU A 39 1.02 -8.16 -27.42
CA LEU A 39 0.08 -7.15 -26.95
C LEU A 39 -0.33 -7.39 -25.49
N LEU A 40 -0.68 -8.63 -25.11
CA LEU A 40 -1.04 -8.95 -23.73
C LEU A 40 0.13 -8.75 -22.75
N LEU A 41 1.37 -9.04 -23.17
CA LEU A 41 2.58 -8.77 -22.39
C LEU A 41 2.83 -7.25 -22.25
N VAL A 42 2.55 -6.46 -23.28
CA VAL A 42 2.62 -4.99 -23.23
C VAL A 42 1.56 -4.43 -22.29
N VAL A 43 0.31 -4.90 -22.40
CA VAL A 43 -0.77 -4.50 -21.48
C VAL A 43 -0.34 -4.80 -20.04
N ARG A 44 0.27 -5.96 -19.80
CA ARG A 44 0.77 -6.29 -18.46
C ARG A 44 1.90 -5.36 -18.01
N PHE A 45 2.89 -5.09 -18.87
CA PHE A 45 3.97 -4.15 -18.57
C PHE A 45 3.45 -2.75 -18.24
N VAL A 46 2.50 -2.26 -19.03
CA VAL A 46 1.86 -0.95 -18.85
C VAL A 46 1.10 -0.93 -17.52
N LEU A 47 0.37 -1.99 -17.19
CA LEU A 47 -0.26 -2.13 -15.88
C LEU A 47 0.82 -2.07 -14.77
N ASP A 48 1.90 -2.85 -14.86
CA ASP A 48 2.95 -2.83 -13.83
C ASP A 48 3.61 -1.43 -13.68
N CYS A 49 3.70 -0.63 -14.76
CA CYS A 49 4.22 0.74 -14.73
C CYS A 49 3.30 1.76 -14.01
N PHE A 50 1.99 1.59 -14.13
CA PHE A 50 1.00 2.53 -13.57
C PHE A 50 0.74 2.33 -12.06
N GLY A 51 1.37 1.32 -11.47
CA GLY A 51 1.53 1.18 -10.04
C GLY A 51 0.92 -0.10 -9.48
N PRO A 52 1.05 -0.32 -8.16
CA PRO A 52 0.55 -1.51 -7.52
C PRO A 52 -0.98 -1.43 -7.40
N TRP A 53 -1.67 -2.04 -8.35
CA TRP A 53 -3.15 -2.04 -8.46
C TRP A 53 -3.87 -2.92 -7.42
N HIS A 54 -3.17 -3.37 -6.39
CA HIS A 54 -3.69 -4.28 -5.36
C HIS A 54 -4.61 -3.59 -4.33
N ALA A 55 -4.77 -2.27 -4.43
CA ALA A 55 -5.67 -1.49 -3.58
C ALA A 55 -7.15 -1.82 -3.83
N GLU A 56 -7.52 -2.03 -5.09
CA GLU A 56 -8.89 -2.28 -5.52
C GLU A 56 -9.07 -3.75 -5.87
N ARG A 57 -9.99 -4.43 -5.20
CA ARG A 57 -10.24 -5.88 -5.36
C ARG A 57 -10.50 -6.28 -6.81
N SER A 58 -11.27 -5.48 -7.54
CA SER A 58 -11.58 -5.69 -8.97
C SER A 58 -10.33 -5.61 -9.84
N MET A 59 -9.47 -4.65 -9.57
CA MET A 59 -8.26 -4.43 -10.36
C MET A 59 -7.17 -5.45 -10.02
N ALA A 60 -7.04 -5.83 -8.74
CA ALA A 60 -6.19 -6.93 -8.32
C ALA A 60 -6.59 -8.26 -8.99
N ALA A 61 -7.89 -8.57 -9.03
CA ALA A 61 -8.42 -9.74 -9.73
C ALA A 61 -8.15 -9.65 -11.24
N THR A 62 -8.38 -8.49 -11.85
CA THR A 62 -8.10 -8.25 -13.28
C THR A 62 -6.63 -8.46 -13.62
N VAL A 63 -5.71 -7.93 -12.81
CA VAL A 63 -4.26 -8.11 -12.97
C VAL A 63 -3.88 -9.59 -12.87
N ARG A 64 -4.46 -10.35 -11.93
CA ARG A 64 -4.24 -11.81 -11.82
C ARG A 64 -4.77 -12.58 -13.03
N ILE A 65 -5.97 -12.25 -13.51
CA ILE A 65 -6.54 -12.88 -14.72
C ILE A 65 -5.64 -12.62 -15.92
N ILE A 66 -5.18 -11.37 -16.11
CA ILE A 66 -4.24 -11.00 -17.16
C ILE A 66 -2.92 -11.76 -17.01
N GLU A 67 -2.47 -12.05 -15.79
CA GLU A 67 -1.26 -12.84 -15.52
C GLU A 67 -1.40 -14.29 -16.00
N MET A 68 -2.49 -14.95 -15.60
CA MET A 68 -2.79 -16.33 -15.99
C MET A 68 -2.99 -16.42 -17.50
N LEU A 69 -3.72 -15.47 -18.09
CA LEU A 69 -3.92 -15.39 -19.52
C LEU A 69 -2.60 -15.21 -20.27
N ASN A 70 -1.76 -14.27 -19.85
CA ASN A 70 -0.42 -14.07 -20.43
C ASN A 70 0.42 -15.35 -20.38
N TYR A 71 0.39 -16.04 -19.24
CA TYR A 71 1.14 -17.27 -19.06
C TYR A 71 0.69 -18.36 -20.03
N SER A 72 -0.63 -18.62 -20.08
CA SER A 72 -1.22 -19.62 -20.97
C SER A 72 -1.02 -19.29 -22.44
N MET A 73 -1.17 -18.01 -22.80
CA MET A 73 -0.99 -17.54 -24.17
C MET A 73 0.45 -17.74 -24.66
N VAL A 74 1.47 -17.42 -23.86
CA VAL A 74 2.88 -17.65 -24.27
C VAL A 74 3.12 -19.14 -24.53
N HIS A 75 2.69 -20.03 -23.64
CA HIS A 75 2.86 -21.49 -23.82
C HIS A 75 2.09 -22.03 -25.02
N TYR A 76 0.86 -21.57 -25.21
CA TYR A 76 0.05 -21.94 -26.37
C TYR A 76 0.74 -21.53 -27.68
N THR A 77 1.27 -20.30 -27.76
CA THR A 77 1.97 -19.84 -28.96
C THR A 77 3.27 -20.58 -29.22
N LEU A 78 4.03 -20.94 -28.18
CA LEU A 78 5.22 -21.79 -28.30
C LEU A 78 4.86 -23.17 -28.87
N GLY A 79 3.76 -23.79 -28.39
CA GLY A 79 3.28 -25.06 -28.92
C GLY A 79 2.82 -24.96 -30.38
N LEU A 80 2.13 -23.88 -30.73
CA LEU A 80 1.63 -23.66 -32.09
C LEU A 80 2.77 -23.43 -33.10
N MET A 81 3.84 -22.74 -32.69
CA MET A 81 5.08 -22.60 -33.47
C MET A 81 5.73 -23.94 -33.78
N GLN A 82 5.71 -24.90 -32.85
CA GLN A 82 6.26 -26.25 -33.06
C GLN A 82 5.41 -27.08 -34.02
N LEU A 83 4.09 -26.93 -33.98
CA LEU A 83 3.14 -27.73 -34.77
C LEU A 83 2.92 -27.20 -36.20
N SER A 84 3.08 -25.90 -36.43
CA SER A 84 2.70 -25.27 -37.70
C SER A 84 3.63 -25.54 -38.89
N ALA A 85 4.85 -26.07 -38.68
CA ALA A 85 5.82 -26.22 -39.77
C ALA A 85 6.39 -27.64 -39.91
N LYS A 86 6.42 -28.16 -41.14
CA LYS A 86 7.08 -29.44 -41.51
C LYS A 86 8.62 -29.41 -41.31
N LYS A 87 9.22 -28.21 -41.33
CA LYS A 87 10.59 -27.86 -40.95
C LYS A 87 10.53 -26.56 -40.15
N VAL A 88 11.30 -26.43 -39.06
CA VAL A 88 11.22 -25.26 -38.17
C VAL A 88 11.65 -23.98 -38.90
N ASN A 89 10.78 -22.99 -38.96
CA ASN A 89 11.05 -21.67 -39.55
C ASN A 89 11.95 -20.83 -38.62
N ASP A 90 12.92 -20.11 -39.20
CA ASP A 90 13.85 -19.23 -38.48
C ASP A 90 13.12 -18.16 -37.65
N TYR A 91 11.99 -17.61 -38.12
CA TYR A 91 11.19 -16.64 -37.37
C TYR A 91 10.58 -17.23 -36.09
N PHE A 92 10.17 -18.50 -36.12
CA PHE A 92 9.58 -19.15 -34.95
C PHE A 92 10.60 -19.34 -33.84
N GLN A 93 11.85 -19.65 -34.19
CA GLN A 93 12.94 -19.75 -33.21
C GLN A 93 13.24 -18.38 -32.59
N VAL A 94 13.26 -17.32 -33.40
CA VAL A 94 13.45 -15.94 -32.92
C VAL A 94 12.31 -15.54 -31.98
N TRP A 95 11.06 -15.75 -32.38
CA TRP A 95 9.90 -15.37 -31.58
C TRP A 95 9.79 -16.19 -30.30
N ALA A 96 10.12 -17.49 -30.32
CA ALA A 96 10.15 -18.30 -29.12
C ALA A 96 11.12 -17.73 -28.07
N VAL A 97 12.35 -17.41 -28.45
CA VAL A 97 13.35 -16.82 -27.54
C VAL A 97 12.92 -15.44 -27.06
N LEU A 98 12.42 -14.59 -27.96
CA LEU A 98 11.99 -13.24 -27.60
C LEU A 98 10.74 -13.21 -26.71
N LEU A 99 9.76 -14.08 -26.96
CA LEU A 99 8.54 -14.19 -26.14
C LEU A 99 8.86 -14.70 -24.74
N VAL A 100 9.71 -15.74 -24.60
CA VAL A 100 10.13 -16.24 -23.28
C VAL A 100 10.95 -15.17 -22.54
N THR A 101 11.84 -14.46 -23.24
CA THR A 101 12.62 -13.35 -22.67
C THR A 101 11.73 -12.20 -22.23
N LEU A 102 10.76 -11.79 -23.06
CA LEU A 102 9.81 -10.72 -22.75
C LEU A 102 8.88 -11.13 -21.59
N GLN A 103 8.39 -12.38 -21.58
CA GLN A 103 7.56 -12.91 -20.50
C GLN A 103 8.29 -12.84 -19.16
N TYR A 104 9.55 -13.29 -19.09
CA TYR A 104 10.36 -13.17 -17.88
C TYR A 104 10.64 -11.71 -17.52
N SER A 105 10.94 -10.87 -18.51
CA SER A 105 11.19 -9.46 -18.32
C SER A 105 9.99 -8.76 -17.68
N VAL A 106 8.79 -8.91 -18.23
CA VAL A 106 7.56 -8.31 -17.68
C VAL A 106 7.28 -8.81 -16.25
N LYS A 107 7.63 -10.06 -15.93
CA LYS A 107 7.50 -10.60 -14.56
C LYS A 107 8.41 -9.92 -13.52
N THR A 108 9.40 -9.11 -13.92
CA THR A 108 10.24 -8.33 -12.98
C THR A 108 9.43 -7.30 -12.16
N GLY A 109 8.22 -6.90 -12.60
CA GLY A 109 7.33 -5.99 -11.87
C GLY A 109 6.44 -6.61 -10.77
N ARG A 110 6.51 -7.94 -10.54
CA ARG A 110 5.62 -8.62 -9.57
C ARG A 110 5.92 -8.26 -8.11
N PRO A 111 4.88 -8.23 -7.24
CA PRO A 111 5.07 -8.27 -5.80
C PRO A 111 5.91 -9.46 -5.39
N TYR A 112 6.86 -9.22 -4.49
CA TYR A 112 7.73 -10.26 -3.94
C TYR A 112 6.89 -11.30 -3.19
N ARG A 113 6.60 -12.44 -3.85
CA ARG A 113 6.08 -13.64 -3.19
C ARG A 113 7.24 -14.58 -2.95
N MET A 114 7.45 -14.97 -1.70
CA MET A 114 8.35 -16.04 -1.26
C MET A 114 7.88 -17.44 -1.75
N SER A 115 7.22 -17.53 -2.90
CA SER A 115 6.80 -18.80 -3.47
C SER A 115 7.94 -19.40 -4.27
N LYS A 116 8.42 -20.56 -3.82
CA LYS A 116 9.45 -21.36 -4.51
C LYS A 116 8.95 -21.99 -5.82
N GLN A 117 7.66 -21.93 -6.14
CA GLN A 117 7.06 -22.63 -7.29
C GLN A 117 7.22 -21.89 -8.63
N ILE A 118 7.25 -20.55 -8.61
CA ILE A 118 7.27 -19.72 -9.83
C ILE A 118 8.56 -19.88 -10.67
N PRO A 119 9.77 -19.99 -10.08
CA PRO A 119 11.01 -20.14 -10.84
C PRO A 119 11.11 -21.43 -11.66
N VAL A 120 10.51 -22.53 -11.20
CA VAL A 120 10.57 -23.84 -11.88
C VAL A 120 9.85 -23.77 -13.23
N LEU A 121 8.70 -23.10 -13.24
CA LEU A 121 7.86 -22.96 -14.40
C LEU A 121 8.52 -22.06 -15.48
N ASP A 122 9.15 -20.98 -15.04
CA ASP A 122 9.94 -20.09 -15.91
C ASP A 122 11.14 -20.82 -16.51
N LEU A 123 11.82 -21.66 -15.71
CA LEU A 123 12.92 -22.49 -16.17
C LEU A 123 12.47 -23.54 -17.19
N MET A 124 11.28 -24.13 -17.02
CA MET A 124 10.71 -25.07 -17.98
C MET A 124 10.46 -24.42 -19.35
N SER A 125 9.86 -23.22 -19.38
CA SER A 125 9.66 -22.45 -20.61
C SER A 125 10.99 -22.06 -21.28
N SER A 126 12.02 -21.77 -20.48
CA SER A 126 13.38 -21.51 -20.96
C SER A 126 13.99 -22.75 -21.62
N PHE A 127 13.84 -23.94 -21.02
CA PHE A 127 14.32 -25.18 -21.62
C PHE A 127 13.58 -25.54 -22.92
N TRP A 128 12.30 -25.23 -23.01
CA TRP A 128 11.52 -25.38 -24.25
C TRP A 128 12.08 -24.52 -25.38
N ALA A 129 12.38 -23.24 -25.12
CA ALA A 129 13.02 -22.39 -26.10
C ALA A 129 14.41 -22.92 -26.52
N ALA A 130 15.20 -23.43 -25.57
CA ALA A 130 16.51 -24.04 -25.85
C ALA A 130 16.41 -25.22 -26.82
N ASN A 131 15.41 -26.08 -26.63
CA ASN A 131 15.16 -27.22 -27.51
C ASN A 131 14.84 -26.78 -28.95
N LEU A 132 14.12 -25.66 -29.11
CA LEU A 132 13.80 -25.11 -30.42
C LEU A 132 15.03 -24.53 -31.13
N ILE A 133 15.95 -23.89 -30.40
CA ILE A 133 17.22 -23.36 -30.95
C ILE A 133 18.19 -24.49 -31.36
N ARG A 134 18.08 -25.68 -30.74
CA ARG A 134 18.92 -26.84 -31.08
C ARG A 134 18.67 -27.34 -32.50
N ILE A 135 17.47 -27.10 -33.04
CA ILE A 135 17.09 -27.45 -34.40
C ILE A 135 17.83 -26.53 -35.39
N GLN A 136 18.12 -27.02 -36.60
CA GLN A 136 19.06 -26.40 -37.56
C GLN A 136 18.82 -24.88 -37.75
N THR A 137 19.80 -24.09 -37.32
CA THR A 137 19.87 -22.61 -37.39
C THR A 137 21.13 -22.18 -38.14
N PHE A 138 21.07 -21.10 -38.92
CA PHE A 138 22.27 -20.53 -39.53
C PHE A 138 23.12 -19.72 -38.52
N PHE A 139 24.43 -19.68 -38.72
CA PHE A 139 25.41 -19.18 -37.73
C PHE A 139 25.15 -17.75 -37.22
N LEU A 140 24.78 -16.82 -38.10
CA LEU A 140 24.52 -15.41 -37.78
C LEU A 140 23.33 -15.22 -36.80
N LEU A 141 22.38 -16.15 -36.75
CA LEU A 141 21.23 -16.12 -35.84
C LEU A 141 21.47 -17.00 -34.60
N ARG A 142 22.20 -18.11 -34.77
CA ARG A 142 22.48 -19.05 -33.69
C ARG A 142 23.23 -18.40 -32.52
N ILE A 143 24.27 -17.61 -32.80
CA ILE A 143 25.09 -16.96 -31.76
C ILE A 143 24.25 -16.01 -30.89
N PRO A 144 23.52 -15.02 -31.44
CA PRO A 144 22.72 -14.11 -30.62
C PRO A 144 21.56 -14.80 -29.92
N LEU A 145 20.91 -15.81 -30.52
CA LEU A 145 19.82 -16.54 -29.85
C LEU A 145 20.32 -17.33 -28.63
N TRP A 146 21.45 -18.04 -28.74
CA TRP A 146 22.06 -18.72 -27.59
C TRP A 146 22.52 -17.73 -26.52
N LEU A 147 23.07 -16.58 -26.91
CA LEU A 147 23.48 -15.54 -25.97
C LEU A 147 22.28 -14.96 -25.20
N ILE A 148 21.19 -14.60 -25.90
CA ILE A 148 19.96 -14.08 -25.29
C ILE A 148 19.36 -15.12 -24.33
N TRP A 149 19.26 -16.38 -24.78
CA TRP A 149 18.77 -17.48 -23.96
C TRP A 149 19.62 -17.69 -22.70
N ALA A 150 20.95 -17.72 -22.83
CA ALA A 150 21.87 -17.91 -21.71
C ALA A 150 21.77 -16.75 -20.71
N LEU A 151 21.74 -15.50 -21.18
CA LEU A 151 21.54 -14.34 -20.32
C LEU A 151 20.22 -14.42 -19.56
N ASN A 152 19.13 -14.83 -20.23
CA ASN A 152 17.83 -15.00 -19.59
C ASN A 152 17.84 -16.11 -18.52
N ALA A 153 18.44 -17.26 -18.83
CA ALA A 153 18.58 -18.38 -17.88
C ALA A 153 19.42 -18.00 -16.65
N ILE A 154 20.57 -17.33 -16.87
CA ILE A 154 21.43 -16.84 -15.78
C ILE A 154 20.68 -15.82 -14.91
N ARG A 155 19.89 -14.91 -15.50
CA ARG A 155 19.06 -13.96 -14.73
C ARG A 155 18.05 -14.68 -13.84
N ILE A 156 17.34 -15.69 -14.37
CA ILE A 156 16.39 -16.51 -13.58
C ILE A 156 17.08 -17.15 -12.37
N ILE A 157 18.23 -17.79 -12.60
CA ILE A 157 19.00 -18.48 -11.55
C ILE A 157 19.58 -17.47 -10.55
N SER A 158 20.18 -16.39 -11.04
CA SER A 158 20.78 -15.35 -10.20
C SER A 158 19.74 -14.68 -9.31
N TYR A 159 18.54 -14.42 -9.82
CA TYR A 159 17.43 -13.88 -9.04
C TYR A 159 17.00 -14.83 -7.91
N PHE A 160 16.90 -16.13 -8.21
CA PHE A 160 16.55 -17.13 -7.20
C PHE A 160 17.60 -17.19 -6.09
N ALA A 161 18.89 -17.25 -6.44
CA ALA A 161 19.98 -17.26 -5.49
C ALA A 161 20.05 -15.95 -4.67
N SER A 162 19.84 -14.79 -5.30
CA SER A 162 19.84 -13.51 -4.59
C SER A 162 18.65 -13.37 -3.65
N SER A 163 17.47 -13.87 -4.03
CA SER A 163 16.27 -13.81 -3.20
C SER A 163 16.42 -14.67 -1.94
N ASP A 164 16.91 -15.90 -2.08
CA ASP A 164 17.13 -16.79 -0.94
C ASP A 164 18.18 -16.20 0.02
N ARG A 165 19.31 -15.75 -0.52
CA ARG A 165 20.36 -15.08 0.25
C ARG A 165 19.88 -13.77 0.89
N ALA A 166 19.02 -13.01 0.22
CA ALA A 166 18.48 -11.79 0.79
C ALA A 166 17.52 -12.05 1.95
N ALA A 167 16.72 -13.12 1.88
CA ALA A 167 15.83 -13.50 2.96
C ALA A 167 16.63 -13.82 4.24
N THR A 168 17.71 -14.59 4.11
CA THR A 168 18.58 -14.93 5.25
C THR A 168 19.28 -13.69 5.80
N ILE A 169 19.91 -12.87 4.94
CA ILE A 169 20.58 -11.62 5.33
C ILE A 169 19.60 -10.66 6.02
N ASN A 170 18.39 -10.48 5.48
CA ASN A 170 17.41 -9.58 6.08
C ASN A 170 16.98 -10.05 7.46
N GLN A 171 16.78 -11.36 7.65
CA GLN A 171 16.43 -11.92 8.95
C GLN A 171 17.58 -11.76 9.96
N GLU A 172 18.82 -12.06 9.57
CA GLU A 172 20.01 -11.88 10.39
C GLU A 172 20.24 -10.41 10.77
N ASN A 173 20.19 -9.50 9.80
CA ASN A 173 20.33 -8.06 10.02
C ASN A 173 19.24 -7.51 10.96
N THR A 174 18.02 -8.02 10.87
CA THR A 174 16.91 -7.57 11.74
C THR A 174 17.15 -8.00 13.19
N ARG A 175 17.67 -9.21 13.42
CA ARG A 175 18.11 -9.68 14.75
C ARG A 175 19.31 -8.88 15.27
N LEU A 176 20.29 -8.62 14.41
CA LEU A 176 21.51 -7.88 14.78
C LEU A 176 21.20 -6.45 15.21
N VAL A 177 20.32 -5.76 14.48
CA VAL A 177 19.84 -4.42 14.86
C VAL A 177 19.13 -4.48 16.22
N SER A 178 18.33 -5.52 16.48
CA SER A 178 17.68 -5.71 17.78
C SER A 178 18.70 -5.83 18.91
N ASP A 179 19.74 -6.65 18.75
CA ASP A 179 20.78 -6.86 19.74
C ASP A 179 21.64 -5.60 19.95
N TYR A 180 21.93 -4.87 18.88
CA TYR A 180 22.67 -3.59 18.94
C TYR A 180 21.92 -2.52 19.73
N MET A 181 20.61 -2.35 19.46
CA MET A 181 19.79 -1.35 20.14
C MET A 181 19.65 -1.60 21.65
N ARG A 182 19.93 -2.82 22.12
CA ARG A 182 19.95 -3.15 23.56
C ARG A 182 21.06 -2.41 24.32
N TYR A 183 22.19 -2.09 23.69
CA TYR A 183 23.33 -1.43 24.33
C TYR A 183 23.76 -0.12 23.68
N GLU A 184 23.11 0.32 22.59
CA GLU A 184 23.44 1.59 21.93
C GLU A 184 23.43 2.78 22.90
N HIS A 185 22.48 2.79 23.85
CA HIS A 185 22.36 3.86 24.84
C HIS A 185 23.54 3.92 25.83
N THR A 186 24.30 2.84 26.01
CA THR A 186 25.50 2.83 26.87
C THR A 186 26.73 3.34 26.14
N LEU A 187 26.67 3.46 24.81
CA LEU A 187 27.75 4.03 24.00
C LEU A 187 27.67 5.56 24.16
N GLY A 188 28.49 6.11 25.06
CA GLY A 188 28.60 7.56 25.25
C GLY A 188 28.93 8.33 23.95
N PRO A 189 28.68 9.64 23.89
CA PRO A 189 29.04 10.46 22.73
C PRO A 189 30.56 10.42 22.51
N SER A 190 31.01 10.34 21.25
CA SER A 190 32.45 10.35 20.93
C SER A 190 32.94 11.80 20.74
N GLY A 191 33.98 12.23 21.48
CA GLY A 191 34.64 13.54 21.33
C GLY A 191 34.06 14.70 22.15
N ASP A 192 34.45 15.95 21.80
CA ASP A 192 34.14 17.25 22.46
C ASP A 192 32.64 17.60 22.63
N ALA A 193 31.73 16.65 22.39
CA ALA A 193 30.29 16.79 22.57
C ALA A 193 29.81 16.62 24.02
N ALA A 194 30.74 16.40 24.96
CA ALA A 194 30.42 16.27 26.38
C ALA A 194 30.16 17.60 27.09
N ASP A 195 30.50 18.76 26.48
CA ASP A 195 30.70 20.01 27.24
C ASP A 195 29.93 21.24 26.70
N SER A 196 28.78 21.07 26.05
CA SER A 196 27.89 22.22 25.79
C SER A 196 26.42 21.87 25.89
N ASP A 197 25.80 22.46 26.91
CA ASP A 197 24.37 22.49 27.16
C ASP A 197 23.64 23.31 26.06
N ASN A 198 22.45 22.84 25.66
CA ASN A 198 21.45 23.51 24.78
C ASN A 198 21.39 23.28 23.26
N GLY A 199 21.89 22.16 22.70
CA GLY A 199 21.57 21.82 21.30
C GLY A 199 21.56 20.32 20.96
N ILE A 200 20.49 19.83 20.31
CA ILE A 200 20.46 18.45 19.78
C ILE A 200 21.44 18.33 18.62
N ARG A 201 22.56 17.68 18.90
CA ARG A 201 23.53 17.26 17.91
C ARG A 201 23.25 15.84 17.46
N MET A 202 22.91 15.69 16.18
CA MET A 202 22.72 14.38 15.52
C MET A 202 23.95 13.47 15.65
N GLN A 203 25.12 14.04 15.94
CA GLN A 203 26.36 13.35 16.27
C GLN A 203 26.24 12.41 17.49
N SER A 204 25.25 12.60 18.37
CA SER A 204 25.02 11.74 19.54
C SER A 204 24.25 10.43 19.24
N TYR A 205 23.75 10.26 18.02
CA TYR A 205 22.96 9.08 17.61
C TYR A 205 23.84 8.09 16.83
N LYS A 206 24.08 6.91 17.41
CA LYS A 206 24.94 5.86 16.84
C LYS A 206 24.14 4.78 16.11
N TYR A 207 22.98 5.13 15.57
CA TYR A 207 22.11 4.16 14.90
C TYR A 207 22.73 3.61 13.60
N LEU A 208 22.49 2.33 13.34
CA LEU A 208 23.14 1.58 12.25
C LEU A 208 22.50 1.86 10.89
N VAL A 209 23.32 2.24 9.91
CA VAL A 209 22.88 2.51 8.53
C VAL A 209 23.27 1.35 7.60
N SER A 210 24.54 0.94 7.57
CA SER A 210 25.06 -0.09 6.66
C SER A 210 26.38 -0.71 7.13
N GLY A 211 26.68 -1.95 6.72
CA GLY A 211 27.92 -2.67 7.02
C GLY A 211 27.82 -3.73 8.12
N GLU A 212 26.62 -3.99 8.61
CA GLU A 212 26.26 -5.01 9.62
C GLU A 212 26.72 -6.42 9.22
N ASP A 213 26.40 -6.81 7.99
CA ASP A 213 26.70 -8.10 7.35
C ASP A 213 28.20 -8.35 7.20
N LEU A 214 28.95 -7.32 6.80
CA LEU A 214 30.41 -7.38 6.65
C LEU A 214 31.10 -7.61 8.00
N VAL A 215 30.68 -6.87 9.04
CA VAL A 215 31.25 -7.00 10.39
C VAL A 215 30.87 -8.35 11.01
N LEU A 216 29.65 -8.83 10.77
CA LEU A 216 29.21 -10.14 11.23
C LEU A 216 30.03 -11.27 10.59
N HIS A 217 30.28 -11.22 9.27
CA HIS A 217 31.09 -12.22 8.59
C HIS A 217 32.55 -12.24 9.08
N ASP A 218 33.14 -11.09 9.34
CA ASP A 218 34.47 -11.00 9.94
C ASP A 218 34.48 -11.61 11.35
N ALA A 219 33.51 -11.23 12.19
CA ALA A 219 33.39 -11.77 13.55
C ALA A 219 33.14 -13.28 13.57
N GLN A 220 32.33 -13.82 12.63
CA GLN A 220 32.13 -15.26 12.46
C GLN A 220 33.41 -15.97 12.01
N ARG A 221 34.23 -15.33 11.17
CA ARG A 221 35.51 -15.87 10.72
C ARG A 221 36.53 -15.92 11.85
N GLU A 222 36.60 -14.86 12.66
CA GLU A 222 37.46 -14.77 13.84
C GLU A 222 37.03 -15.77 14.94
N ARG A 223 35.72 -15.99 15.11
CA ARG A 223 35.18 -16.98 16.07
C ARG A 223 35.51 -18.43 15.71
N LYS A 224 35.80 -18.74 14.45
CA LYS A 224 36.34 -20.05 14.05
C LYS A 224 37.80 -20.23 14.48
N SER A 225 38.48 -19.15 14.88
CA SER A 225 39.90 -19.14 15.25
C SER A 225 40.17 -18.83 16.73
N ALA A 226 39.21 -18.30 17.50
CA ALA A 226 39.38 -17.94 18.91
C ALA A 226 38.22 -18.40 19.81
N SER A 227 38.53 -18.80 21.04
CA SER A 227 37.57 -19.34 22.02
C SER A 227 36.75 -18.26 22.74
N ALA A 228 35.47 -18.58 22.93
CA ALA A 228 34.64 -18.19 24.09
C ALA A 228 34.30 -16.70 24.33
N GLN A 229 33.86 -15.95 23.32
CA GLN A 229 32.97 -14.81 23.56
C GLN A 229 31.56 -15.10 23.01
N TYR A 230 30.59 -15.25 23.92
CA TYR A 230 29.23 -15.67 23.58
C TYR A 230 28.34 -14.54 23.03
N LYS A 231 28.76 -13.27 23.16
CA LYS A 231 27.99 -12.08 22.76
C LYS A 231 28.68 -11.33 21.62
N ILE A 232 27.98 -11.17 20.50
CA ILE A 232 28.44 -10.39 19.34
C ILE A 232 28.28 -8.90 19.66
N TRP A 233 29.39 -8.18 19.76
CA TRP A 233 29.40 -6.73 19.92
C TRP A 233 29.82 -6.07 18.60
N LEU A 234 29.02 -5.11 18.12
CA LEU A 234 29.40 -4.26 17.00
C LEU A 234 30.08 -3.03 17.55
N ASP A 235 31.37 -2.88 17.21
CA ASP A 235 32.11 -1.66 17.50
C ASP A 235 31.67 -0.53 16.54
N PRO A 236 31.08 0.57 17.05
CA PRO A 236 30.70 1.73 16.24
C PRO A 236 31.89 2.38 15.52
N ASP A 237 33.11 2.24 16.04
CA ASP A 237 34.31 2.87 15.47
C ASP A 237 34.90 2.09 14.29
N ASN A 238 34.41 0.88 14.03
CA ASN A 238 34.84 0.07 12.91
C ASN A 238 34.65 0.79 11.57
N LYS A 239 35.72 0.90 10.76
CA LYS A 239 35.72 1.58 9.44
C LYS A 239 34.71 0.99 8.44
N LYS A 240 34.34 -0.30 8.60
CA LYS A 240 33.36 -0.97 7.73
C LYS A 240 31.90 -0.63 8.09
N LEU A 241 31.66 -0.19 9.32
CA LEU A 241 30.32 0.14 9.82
C LEU A 241 30.01 1.64 9.64
N VAL A 242 28.83 1.94 9.10
CA VAL A 242 28.35 3.32 8.92
C VAL A 242 27.19 3.57 9.86
N THR A 243 27.37 4.54 10.76
CA THR A 243 26.37 5.04 11.70
C THR A 243 25.88 6.43 11.29
N VAL A 244 24.74 6.85 11.83
CA VAL A 244 24.19 8.21 11.61
C VAL A 244 25.20 9.29 11.99
N GLU A 245 25.86 9.15 13.14
CA GLU A 245 26.95 10.04 13.58
C GLU A 245 28.02 10.25 12.50
N LYS A 246 28.52 9.17 11.88
CA LYS A 246 29.55 9.27 10.83
C LYS A 246 29.07 10.06 9.62
N ILE A 247 27.80 9.96 9.25
CA ILE A 247 27.22 10.70 8.12
C ILE A 247 27.13 12.20 8.46
N TRP A 248 26.72 12.55 9.69
CA TRP A 248 26.60 13.95 10.11
C TRP A 248 27.96 14.60 10.42
N ASN A 249 28.98 13.84 10.81
CA ASN A 249 30.35 14.35 11.03
C ASN A 249 31.08 14.76 9.75
N VAL A 250 30.67 14.27 8.57
CA VAL A 250 31.27 14.65 7.28
C VAL A 250 30.96 16.11 6.89
N ASP A 251 30.03 16.76 7.59
CA ASP A 251 29.58 18.14 7.40
C ASP A 251 30.59 19.19 7.93
N SER A 252 31.47 18.83 8.87
CA SER A 252 32.31 19.79 9.61
C SER A 252 33.54 20.30 8.85
N GLY A 253 33.83 19.78 7.66
CA GLY A 253 34.93 20.29 6.85
C GLY A 253 34.95 19.72 5.44
N SER A 254 34.79 20.60 4.44
CA SER A 254 35.12 20.43 3.02
C SER A 254 34.20 19.62 2.08
N SER A 255 33.09 19.02 2.54
CA SER A 255 32.24 18.22 1.62
C SER A 255 31.25 19.07 0.82
N ARG A 256 31.32 19.03 -0.53
CA ARG A 256 30.41 19.79 -1.40
C ARG A 256 29.05 19.10 -1.58
N LEU A 257 28.94 17.80 -1.32
CA LEU A 257 27.71 17.00 -1.52
C LEU A 257 26.74 17.02 -0.32
N LEU A 258 27.25 16.87 0.91
CA LEU A 258 26.46 16.79 2.16
C LEU A 258 26.51 18.09 2.99
N GLY A 259 27.25 19.10 2.51
CA GLY A 259 27.43 20.39 3.17
C GLY A 259 26.17 21.27 3.12
N GLY A 260 25.96 22.06 4.18
CA GLY A 260 24.77 22.89 4.38
C GLY A 260 24.43 23.91 3.29
N THR A 261 25.38 24.30 2.43
CA THR A 261 25.12 25.23 1.30
C THR A 261 24.46 24.55 0.09
N ASN A 262 24.62 23.23 -0.07
CA ASN A 262 24.16 22.48 -1.25
C ASN A 262 23.08 21.42 -0.93
N ASP A 263 22.94 20.98 0.32
CA ASP A 263 21.82 20.15 0.79
C ASP A 263 20.80 21.01 1.56
N THR A 264 20.08 21.88 0.82
CA THR A 264 19.06 22.76 1.39
C THR A 264 17.98 21.93 2.11
N GLY A 265 18.00 21.96 3.45
CA GLY A 265 17.04 21.25 4.29
C GLY A 265 17.40 19.80 4.63
N ASN A 266 18.66 19.39 4.54
CA ASN A 266 19.17 18.07 4.95
C ASN A 266 18.46 16.89 4.24
N ARG A 267 18.08 17.04 2.97
CA ARG A 267 17.26 16.05 2.25
C ARG A 267 18.00 14.73 2.04
N LEU A 268 19.31 14.77 1.76
CA LEU A 268 20.10 13.55 1.57
C LEU A 268 20.31 12.82 2.89
N LYS A 269 20.61 13.59 3.94
CA LYS A 269 20.75 13.10 5.31
C LYS A 269 19.45 12.46 5.82
N ASP A 270 18.30 13.08 5.52
CA ASP A 270 16.98 12.56 5.86
C ASP A 270 16.70 11.19 5.21
N VAL A 271 17.20 10.91 3.98
CA VAL A 271 17.03 9.57 3.36
C VAL A 271 17.78 8.49 4.15
N CYS A 272 18.99 8.79 4.64
CA CYS A 272 19.74 7.87 5.51
C CYS A 272 19.05 7.70 6.87
N LEU A 273 18.50 8.77 7.44
CA LEU A 273 17.69 8.70 8.66
C LEU A 273 16.45 7.82 8.45
N SER A 274 15.73 7.98 7.34
CA SER A 274 14.59 7.14 6.99
C SER A 274 14.95 5.66 6.84
N LEU A 275 16.15 5.32 6.33
CA LEU A 275 16.60 3.93 6.28
C LEU A 275 16.80 3.36 7.69
N VAL A 276 17.39 4.15 8.60
CA VAL A 276 17.59 3.76 9.99
C VAL A 276 16.25 3.52 10.67
N LEU A 277 15.32 4.47 10.54
CA LEU A 277 13.97 4.35 11.09
C LEU A 277 13.25 3.12 10.51
N TYR A 278 13.38 2.86 9.21
CA TYR A 278 12.88 1.63 8.57
C TYR A 278 13.45 0.36 9.21
N LYS A 279 14.77 0.32 9.48
CA LYS A 279 15.40 -0.81 10.17
C LYS A 279 14.90 -0.98 11.60
N LEU A 280 14.57 0.12 12.27
CA LEU A 280 13.98 0.07 13.60
C LEU A 280 12.54 -0.45 13.54
N LEU A 281 11.73 0.09 12.64
CA LEU A 281 10.31 -0.21 12.47
C LEU A 281 10.05 -1.65 12.01
N ARG A 282 10.88 -2.19 11.10
CA ARG A 282 10.69 -3.54 10.56
C ARG A 282 10.71 -4.64 11.63
N ARG A 283 11.42 -4.43 12.76
CA ARG A 283 11.46 -5.36 13.91
C ARG A 283 10.06 -5.64 14.48
N ARG A 284 9.16 -4.66 14.39
CA ARG A 284 7.76 -4.77 14.85
C ARG A 284 6.99 -5.86 14.09
N PHE A 285 7.29 -6.08 12.81
CA PHE A 285 6.64 -7.12 12.00
C PHE A 285 7.16 -8.53 12.28
N TYR A 286 8.39 -8.65 12.82
CA TYR A 286 9.04 -9.93 13.14
C TYR A 286 8.95 -10.30 14.62
N ASN A 287 8.12 -9.62 15.43
CA ASN A 287 8.00 -9.86 16.88
C ASN A 287 9.32 -9.75 17.66
N LEU A 288 10.26 -8.92 17.19
CA LEU A 288 11.53 -8.69 17.89
C LEU A 288 11.39 -7.58 18.95
N PRO A 289 12.14 -7.63 20.06
CA PRO A 289 12.05 -6.64 21.12
C PRO A 289 12.49 -5.25 20.67
N ILE A 290 11.72 -4.23 21.07
CA ILE A 290 11.95 -2.82 20.75
C ILE A 290 12.53 -2.13 21.98
N HIS A 291 13.84 -2.31 22.20
CA HIS A 291 14.52 -1.80 23.40
C HIS A 291 14.52 -0.27 23.47
N GLU A 292 14.47 0.42 22.34
CA GLU A 292 14.55 1.87 22.29
C GLU A 292 13.25 2.63 22.53
N ALA A 293 12.12 1.93 22.65
CA ALA A 293 10.82 2.56 22.89
C ALA A 293 10.72 3.18 24.30
N SER A 294 11.46 2.68 25.28
CA SER A 294 11.51 3.23 26.64
C SER A 294 12.54 4.36 26.79
N HIS A 295 13.39 4.59 25.78
CA HIS A 295 14.48 5.56 25.88
C HIS A 295 14.03 6.96 25.40
N GLU A 296 14.20 7.98 26.25
CA GLU A 296 13.90 9.38 25.92
C GLU A 296 14.73 9.91 24.74
N LYS A 297 15.86 9.25 24.42
CA LYS A 297 16.70 9.57 23.25
C LYS A 297 15.91 9.50 21.93
N THR A 298 15.18 8.40 21.71
CA THR A 298 14.36 8.22 20.50
C THR A 298 13.18 9.19 20.48
N ARG A 299 12.63 9.50 21.65
CA ARG A 299 11.52 10.44 21.79
C ARG A 299 11.92 11.88 21.43
N ARG A 300 13.06 12.35 21.95
CA ARG A 300 13.67 13.64 21.58
C ARG A 300 13.97 13.73 20.09
N LEU A 301 14.45 12.66 19.47
CA LEU A 301 14.67 12.61 18.02
C LEU A 301 13.40 12.93 17.23
N VAL A 302 12.26 12.34 17.60
CA VAL A 302 10.99 12.57 16.90
C VAL A 302 10.47 13.99 17.14
N PHE A 303 10.36 14.41 18.40
CA PHE A 303 9.70 15.69 18.74
C PHE A 303 10.55 16.91 18.42
N ASP A 304 11.86 16.84 18.64
CA ASP A 304 12.70 18.04 18.59
C ASP A 304 13.41 18.17 17.23
N TYR A 305 13.71 17.05 16.55
CA TYR A 305 14.43 17.06 15.26
C TYR A 305 13.54 16.78 14.05
N ILE A 306 12.71 15.73 14.07
CA ILE A 306 11.85 15.36 12.93
C ILE A 306 10.67 16.34 12.80
N LEU A 307 10.10 16.75 13.93
CA LEU A 307 8.98 17.70 14.00
C LEU A 307 9.42 19.18 14.11
N GLN A 308 10.67 19.49 13.76
CA GLN A 308 11.20 20.85 13.86
C GLN A 308 10.36 21.86 13.07
N GLU A 309 9.97 22.94 13.75
CA GLU A 309 8.98 23.93 13.30
C GLU A 309 9.56 24.97 12.31
N ASN A 310 10.88 24.99 12.13
CA ASN A 310 11.64 26.01 11.39
C ASN A 310 11.39 26.05 9.87
N SER A 311 10.62 25.14 9.29
CA SER A 311 10.25 25.17 7.87
C SER A 311 8.80 24.72 7.66
N ASN A 312 7.97 25.62 7.13
CA ASN A 312 6.63 25.40 6.56
C ASN A 312 6.01 24.00 6.79
N ASN A 313 5.03 23.92 7.69
CA ASN A 313 3.97 22.88 7.71
C ASN A 313 4.42 21.41 7.93
N TYR A 314 5.43 21.15 8.78
CA TYR A 314 5.87 19.78 9.14
C TYR A 314 6.25 18.90 7.93
N GLU A 315 6.68 19.52 6.83
CA GLU A 315 7.00 18.80 5.59
C GLU A 315 8.15 17.80 5.75
N ARG A 316 9.07 18.06 6.70
CA ARG A 316 10.15 17.14 7.02
C ARG A 316 9.65 15.81 7.57
N ALA A 317 8.71 15.83 8.52
CA ALA A 317 8.16 14.61 9.11
C ALA A 317 7.48 13.73 8.06
N PHE A 318 6.69 14.33 7.16
CA PHE A 318 6.10 13.60 6.03
C PHE A 318 7.13 13.08 5.05
N ARG A 319 8.18 13.85 4.75
CA ARG A 319 9.27 13.41 3.87
C ARG A 319 10.01 12.21 4.46
N VAL A 320 10.38 12.28 5.73
CA VAL A 320 11.12 11.20 6.41
C VAL A 320 10.28 9.93 6.48
N THR A 321 9.01 10.04 6.90
CA THR A 321 8.10 8.89 7.00
C THR A 321 7.71 8.32 5.63
N GLU A 322 7.55 9.14 4.59
CA GLU A 322 7.29 8.66 3.22
C GLU A 322 8.46 7.82 2.69
N VAL A 323 9.69 8.30 2.85
CA VAL A 323 10.89 7.57 2.41
C VAL A 323 11.05 6.29 3.23
N GLU A 324 10.77 6.33 4.54
CA GLU A 324 10.77 5.15 5.40
C GLU A 324 9.74 4.11 4.96
N LEU A 325 8.50 4.53 4.71
CA LEU A 325 7.44 3.66 4.21
C LEU A 325 7.75 3.12 2.82
N SER A 326 8.47 3.85 1.97
CA SER A 326 8.93 3.36 0.66
C SER A 326 9.89 2.17 0.80
N PHE A 327 10.79 2.18 1.79
CA PHE A 327 11.66 1.04 2.08
C PHE A 327 10.87 -0.17 2.60
N LEU A 328 9.83 0.08 3.41
CA LEU A 328 8.96 -0.97 3.93
C LEU A 328 8.06 -1.58 2.84
N GLN A 329 7.56 -0.74 1.93
CA GLN A 329 6.85 -1.16 0.73
C GLN A 329 7.77 -2.02 -0.14
N ASP A 330 9.01 -1.60 -0.34
CA ASP A 330 9.99 -2.38 -1.10
C ASP A 330 10.31 -3.73 -0.44
N LEU A 331 10.37 -3.80 0.89
CA LEU A 331 10.59 -5.05 1.64
C LEU A 331 9.48 -6.07 1.42
N PHE A 332 8.22 -5.63 1.46
CA PHE A 332 7.08 -6.55 1.40
C PHE A 332 6.56 -6.81 -0.01
N TYR A 333 6.69 -5.82 -0.91
CA TYR A 333 6.00 -5.82 -2.20
C TYR A 333 6.93 -5.61 -3.39
N SER A 334 8.26 -5.50 -3.19
CA SER A 334 9.17 -5.34 -4.32
C SER A 334 10.36 -6.30 -4.27
N LYS A 335 10.87 -6.61 -5.47
CA LYS A 335 12.15 -7.30 -5.65
C LYS A 335 13.34 -6.43 -5.22
N TYR A 336 13.16 -5.11 -5.11
CA TYR A 336 14.25 -4.17 -4.78
C TYR A 336 14.95 -4.53 -3.48
N ALA A 337 14.22 -4.73 -2.39
CA ALA A 337 14.84 -5.05 -1.09
C ALA A 337 15.70 -6.32 -1.15
N ALA A 338 15.31 -7.32 -1.94
CA ALA A 338 16.09 -8.53 -2.14
C ALA A 338 17.36 -8.28 -2.97
N MET A 339 17.24 -7.54 -4.08
CA MET A 339 18.38 -7.24 -4.95
C MET A 339 19.44 -6.37 -4.26
N PHE A 340 19.03 -5.49 -3.35
CA PHE A 340 19.92 -4.60 -2.62
C PHE A 340 20.48 -5.19 -1.31
N ALA A 341 20.03 -6.38 -0.88
CA ALA A 341 20.45 -6.98 0.40
C ALA A 341 21.95 -7.27 0.47
N VAL A 342 22.57 -7.62 -0.65
CA VAL A 342 24.02 -7.92 -0.76
C VAL A 342 24.85 -6.67 -1.14
N GLY A 343 24.20 -5.54 -1.40
CA GLY A 343 24.84 -4.30 -1.84
C GLY A 343 24.29 -3.79 -3.18
N PHE A 344 25.11 -3.04 -3.92
CA PHE A 344 24.68 -2.45 -5.19
C PHE A 344 24.55 -3.53 -6.29
N PRO A 345 23.42 -3.62 -7.02
CA PRO A 345 23.12 -4.73 -7.93
C PRO A 345 23.82 -4.60 -9.30
N VAL A 346 25.15 -4.42 -9.29
CA VAL A 346 25.98 -4.25 -10.51
C VAL A 346 25.77 -5.39 -11.50
N LEU A 347 25.76 -6.64 -11.01
CA LEU A 347 25.62 -7.82 -11.87
C LEU A 347 24.27 -7.82 -12.59
N SER A 348 23.18 -7.48 -11.91
CA SER A 348 21.85 -7.41 -12.51
C SER A 348 21.79 -6.36 -13.61
N MET A 349 22.36 -5.18 -13.36
CA MET A 349 22.43 -4.10 -14.34
C MET A 349 23.30 -4.49 -15.55
N LEU A 350 24.43 -5.14 -15.32
CA LEU A 350 25.32 -5.62 -16.38
C LEU A 350 24.61 -6.67 -17.26
N MET A 351 23.85 -7.58 -16.64
CA MET A 351 23.05 -8.57 -17.37
C MET A 351 21.93 -7.92 -18.19
N SER A 352 21.24 -6.91 -17.67
CA SER A 352 20.25 -6.12 -18.42
C SER A 352 20.87 -5.35 -19.58
N LEU A 353 22.01 -4.68 -19.37
CA LEU A 353 22.72 -3.97 -20.45
C LEU A 353 23.27 -4.93 -21.52
N SER A 354 23.78 -6.09 -21.10
CA SER A 354 24.22 -7.14 -22.03
C SER A 354 23.05 -7.68 -22.86
N LEU A 355 21.86 -7.84 -22.24
CA LEU A 355 20.65 -8.26 -22.93
C LEU A 355 20.17 -7.20 -23.94
N VAL A 356 20.24 -5.91 -23.59
CA VAL A 356 19.96 -4.80 -24.53
C VAL A 356 20.89 -4.87 -25.74
N GLY A 357 22.19 -5.08 -25.51
CA GLY A 357 23.16 -5.25 -26.60
C GLY A 357 22.86 -6.46 -27.49
N ALA A 358 22.62 -7.62 -26.88
CA ALA A 358 22.36 -8.88 -27.60
C ALA A 358 21.05 -8.84 -28.40
N THR A 359 19.97 -8.30 -27.82
CA THR A 359 18.66 -8.14 -28.49
C THR A 359 18.69 -7.05 -29.55
N GLY A 360 19.43 -5.94 -29.32
CA GLY A 360 19.66 -4.92 -30.33
C GLY A 360 20.43 -5.47 -31.54
N TYR A 361 21.46 -6.28 -31.31
CA TYR A 361 22.20 -6.95 -32.38
C TYR A 361 21.32 -7.89 -33.21
N LEU A 362 20.33 -8.54 -32.60
CA LEU A 362 19.39 -9.44 -33.29
C LEU A 362 18.61 -8.77 -34.42
N ALA A 363 18.43 -7.45 -34.39
CA ALA A 363 17.75 -6.71 -35.47
C ALA A 363 18.49 -6.81 -36.82
N PHE A 364 19.81 -6.98 -36.82
CA PHE A 364 20.63 -7.14 -38.02
C PHE A 364 20.41 -8.48 -38.73
N PRO A 365 20.65 -9.67 -38.13
CA PRO A 365 20.46 -10.96 -38.80
C PRO A 365 18.99 -11.22 -39.19
N VAL A 366 18.02 -10.66 -38.46
CA VAL A 366 16.58 -10.78 -38.77
C VAL A 366 16.21 -10.13 -40.10
N SER A 367 16.92 -9.07 -40.50
CA SER A 367 16.67 -8.41 -41.79
C SER A 367 17.06 -9.26 -43.01
N TYR A 368 17.92 -10.26 -42.83
CA TYR A 368 18.36 -11.20 -43.88
C TYR A 368 17.53 -12.50 -43.91
N ILE A 369 16.53 -12.66 -43.05
CA ILE A 369 15.66 -13.86 -43.05
C ILE A 369 14.78 -13.94 -44.31
N PRO A 370 14.16 -12.85 -44.81
CA PRO A 370 13.29 -12.92 -46.00
C PRO A 370 14.02 -13.42 -47.26
N GLU A 371 15.32 -13.12 -47.40
CA GLU A 371 16.15 -13.53 -48.53
C GLU A 371 16.43 -15.04 -48.56
N ARG A 372 16.32 -15.73 -47.41
CA ARG A 372 16.54 -17.18 -47.28
C ARG A 372 15.25 -17.99 -47.21
N MET A 373 14.10 -17.33 -47.14
CA MET A 373 12.83 -17.99 -46.86
C MET A 373 12.18 -18.52 -48.14
N ASP A 374 11.69 -19.77 -48.09
CA ASP A 374 11.00 -20.39 -49.21
C ASP A 374 9.73 -19.60 -49.59
N LYS A 375 9.34 -19.65 -50.86
CA LYS A 375 8.18 -18.89 -51.39
C LYS A 375 6.85 -19.27 -50.72
N ALA A 376 6.74 -20.48 -50.18
CA ALA A 376 5.60 -20.94 -49.39
C ALA A 376 5.55 -20.27 -48.01
N ASP A 377 6.69 -20.19 -47.31
CA ASP A 377 6.82 -19.56 -45.99
C ASP A 377 6.68 -18.03 -46.07
N ASN A 378 7.12 -17.40 -47.17
CA ASN A 378 6.89 -15.98 -47.48
C ASN A 378 5.41 -15.61 -47.61
N ASN A 379 4.53 -16.55 -47.96
CA ASN A 379 3.09 -16.31 -48.00
C ASN A 379 2.42 -16.50 -46.62
N ILE A 380 3.10 -17.16 -45.67
CA ILE A 380 2.61 -17.45 -44.31
C ILE A 380 3.04 -16.34 -43.34
N ILE A 381 4.29 -15.87 -43.43
CA ILE A 381 4.85 -14.82 -42.55
C ILE A 381 5.15 -13.58 -43.39
N THR A 382 4.26 -12.58 -43.33
CA THR A 382 4.35 -11.41 -44.22
C THR A 382 5.00 -10.19 -43.57
N HIS A 383 4.90 -10.05 -42.24
CA HIS A 383 5.47 -8.92 -41.51
C HIS A 383 6.49 -9.34 -40.45
N GLY A 384 7.16 -10.48 -40.64
CA GLY A 384 8.04 -11.07 -39.62
C GLY A 384 9.15 -10.15 -39.12
N VAL A 385 9.77 -9.36 -40.01
CA VAL A 385 10.78 -8.35 -39.64
C VAL A 385 10.19 -7.24 -38.76
N ALA A 386 9.00 -6.73 -39.11
CA ALA A 386 8.35 -5.66 -38.37
C ALA A 386 7.92 -6.12 -36.97
N VAL A 387 7.28 -7.29 -36.88
CA VAL A 387 6.88 -7.92 -35.61
C VAL A 387 8.09 -8.08 -34.69
N THR A 388 9.20 -8.61 -35.22
CA THR A 388 10.43 -8.83 -34.45
C THR A 388 11.03 -7.52 -33.92
N ARG A 389 11.06 -6.45 -34.75
CA ARG A 389 11.56 -5.14 -34.33
C ARG A 389 10.73 -4.54 -33.20
N VAL A 390 9.41 -4.71 -33.21
CA VAL A 390 8.51 -4.26 -32.12
C VAL A 390 8.85 -5.00 -30.83
N ILE A 391 8.99 -6.32 -30.86
CA ILE A 391 9.33 -7.13 -29.67
C ILE A 391 10.70 -6.73 -29.11
N VAL A 392 11.71 -6.58 -29.97
CA VAL A 392 13.05 -6.12 -29.56
C VAL A 392 12.97 -4.73 -28.91
N GLY A 393 12.25 -3.79 -29.53
CA GLY A 393 12.06 -2.44 -28.96
C GLY A 393 11.41 -2.45 -27.57
N LEU A 394 10.42 -3.31 -27.36
CA LEU A 394 9.76 -3.49 -26.06
C LEU A 394 10.71 -4.06 -25.00
N ILE A 395 11.51 -5.07 -25.35
CA ILE A 395 12.51 -5.64 -24.44
C ILE A 395 13.54 -4.56 -24.07
N VAL A 396 14.08 -3.84 -25.06
CA VAL A 396 15.06 -2.76 -24.81
C VAL A 396 14.48 -1.67 -23.92
N ALA A 397 13.27 -1.17 -24.23
CA ALA A 397 12.60 -0.14 -23.43
C ALA A 397 12.38 -0.60 -21.98
N LYS A 398 11.92 -1.85 -21.80
CA LYS A 398 11.75 -2.43 -20.47
C LYS A 398 13.10 -2.53 -19.75
N GLU A 399 14.12 -3.12 -20.35
CA GLU A 399 15.41 -3.34 -19.67
C GLU A 399 16.08 -2.01 -19.27
N LEU A 400 15.95 -0.98 -20.10
CA LEU A 400 16.38 0.37 -19.74
C LEU A 400 15.56 0.95 -18.57
N SER A 401 14.26 0.68 -18.51
CA SER A 401 13.40 1.10 -17.38
C SER A 401 13.83 0.44 -16.07
N GLU A 402 14.24 -0.84 -16.09
CA GLU A 402 14.74 -1.57 -14.92
C GLU A 402 16.06 -0.98 -14.42
N VAL A 403 17.01 -0.72 -15.32
CA VAL A 403 18.28 -0.06 -15.00
C VAL A 403 18.03 1.33 -14.41
N TYR A 404 17.13 2.11 -15.01
CA TYR A 404 16.72 3.42 -14.50
C TYR A 404 16.16 3.31 -13.07
N LEU A 405 15.21 2.39 -12.83
CA LEU A 405 14.61 2.21 -11.51
C LEU A 405 15.64 1.79 -10.45
N TYR A 406 16.61 0.93 -10.79
CA TYR A 406 17.69 0.59 -9.87
C TYR A 406 18.59 1.79 -9.56
N VAL A 407 19.05 2.55 -10.55
CA VAL A 407 19.96 3.70 -10.35
C VAL A 407 19.31 4.78 -9.48
N PHE A 408 18.03 5.10 -9.74
CA PHE A 408 17.33 6.20 -9.08
C PHE A 408 16.55 5.78 -7.81
N SER A 409 16.64 4.50 -7.41
CA SER A 409 16.02 3.97 -6.18
C SER A 409 16.57 4.62 -4.91
N ASN A 410 15.73 4.73 -3.88
CA ASN A 410 16.17 5.21 -2.56
C ASN A 410 17.23 4.29 -1.93
N TRP A 411 17.22 2.98 -2.24
CA TRP A 411 18.26 2.04 -1.80
C TRP A 411 19.63 2.39 -2.36
N SER A 412 19.71 2.63 -3.68
CA SER A 412 20.94 3.07 -4.36
C SER A 412 21.46 4.37 -3.77
N LYS A 413 20.56 5.32 -3.46
CA LYS A 413 20.96 6.60 -2.88
C LYS A 413 21.64 6.41 -1.53
N VAL A 414 21.08 5.60 -0.64
CA VAL A 414 21.70 5.35 0.67
C VAL A 414 23.02 4.60 0.54
N LEU A 415 23.10 3.59 -0.33
CA LEU A 415 24.36 2.88 -0.56
C LEU A 415 25.45 3.80 -1.10
N MET A 416 25.12 4.69 -2.04
CA MET A 416 26.05 5.68 -2.57
C MET A 416 26.53 6.65 -1.50
N ILE A 417 25.65 7.10 -0.60
CA ILE A 417 26.02 7.93 0.56
C ILE A 417 26.93 7.16 1.52
N CYS A 418 26.60 5.90 1.84
CA CYS A 418 27.43 5.05 2.69
C CYS A 418 28.82 4.81 2.09
N MET A 419 28.91 4.56 0.78
CA MET A 419 30.20 4.42 0.08
C MET A 419 30.98 5.72 0.06
N TYR A 420 30.31 6.86 -0.16
CA TYR A 420 30.91 8.20 -0.10
C TYR A 420 31.52 8.51 1.28
N VAL A 421 30.88 8.07 2.36
CA VAL A 421 31.42 8.20 3.73
C VAL A 421 32.62 7.28 3.95
N LYS A 422 32.59 6.05 3.42
CA LYS A 422 33.67 5.05 3.56
C LYS A 422 34.94 5.40 2.74
N HIS A 423 34.78 5.85 1.50
CA HIS A 423 35.89 5.98 0.55
C HIS A 423 36.17 7.43 0.18
N ARG A 424 37.39 7.90 0.47
CA ARG A 424 37.85 9.25 0.14
C ARG A 424 37.91 9.52 -1.38
N CYS A 425 38.14 8.48 -2.19
CA CYS A 425 38.20 8.57 -3.65
C CYS A 425 36.89 9.04 -4.30
N LEU A 426 35.74 8.80 -3.65
CA LEU A 426 34.42 9.20 -4.17
C LEU A 426 34.12 10.70 -3.93
N ARG A 427 35.00 11.43 -3.25
CA ARG A 427 34.90 12.89 -3.03
C ARG A 427 35.47 13.72 -4.19
N HIS A 428 35.70 13.08 -5.34
CA HIS A 428 36.17 13.76 -6.54
C HIS A 428 35.02 14.58 -7.16
N PRO A 429 35.23 15.83 -7.63
CA PRO A 429 34.17 16.72 -8.11
C PRO A 429 33.32 16.12 -9.24
N VAL A 430 33.92 15.32 -10.13
CA VAL A 430 33.20 14.62 -11.20
C VAL A 430 32.22 13.58 -10.65
N VAL A 431 32.65 12.82 -9.64
CA VAL A 431 31.82 11.80 -8.99
C VAL A 431 30.69 12.47 -8.20
N GLU A 432 30.98 13.57 -7.50
CA GLU A 432 29.97 14.36 -6.80
C GLU A 432 28.94 14.97 -7.77
N ALA A 433 29.38 15.46 -8.93
CA ALA A 433 28.49 15.98 -9.96
C ALA A 433 27.57 14.86 -10.51
N ALA A 434 28.11 13.67 -10.78
CA ALA A 434 27.33 12.52 -11.18
C ALA A 434 26.34 12.09 -10.08
N MET A 435 26.76 12.04 -8.82
CA MET A 435 25.88 11.76 -7.69
C MET A 435 24.75 12.79 -7.59
N ARG A 436 25.02 14.08 -7.78
CA ARG A 436 23.99 15.14 -7.82
C ARG A 436 22.95 14.91 -8.91
N THR A 437 23.37 14.46 -10.10
CA THR A 437 22.42 14.12 -11.17
C THR A 437 21.54 12.93 -10.79
N VAL A 438 22.10 11.92 -10.11
CA VAL A 438 21.34 10.76 -9.60
C VAL A 438 20.41 11.14 -8.45
N PHE A 439 20.77 12.16 -7.66
CA PHE A 439 19.95 12.69 -6.56
C PHE A 439 18.91 13.74 -7.00
N TRP A 440 18.94 14.22 -8.24
CA TRP A 440 17.95 15.18 -8.73
C TRP A 440 16.49 14.70 -8.55
N PRO A 441 16.12 13.43 -8.86
CA PRO A 441 14.79 12.92 -8.62
C PRO A 441 14.63 12.34 -7.20
N ILE A 442 14.99 13.06 -6.13
CA ILE A 442 14.59 12.65 -4.77
C ILE A 442 13.07 12.75 -4.65
N GLY A 443 12.42 11.62 -4.96
CA GLY A 443 11.04 11.28 -4.70
C GLY A 443 10.85 11.09 -3.20
N GLY A 444 10.22 12.08 -2.59
CA GLY A 444 9.87 12.08 -1.17
C GLY A 444 8.85 13.16 -0.86
N LYS A 445 8.08 13.59 -1.87
CA LYS A 445 6.90 14.42 -1.64
C LYS A 445 5.74 13.45 -1.56
N TRP A 446 5.37 13.05 -0.34
CA TRP A 446 4.01 12.56 -0.10
C TRP A 446 3.07 13.56 -0.80
N ASN A 447 2.14 13.07 -1.61
CA ASN A 447 1.28 13.97 -2.40
C ASN A 447 0.43 14.89 -1.51
N GLN A 448 0.47 14.68 -0.18
CA GLN A 448 -0.30 15.37 0.82
C GLN A 448 -1.79 15.29 0.53
N LYS A 449 -2.23 14.25 -0.18
CA LYS A 449 -3.63 14.08 -0.56
C LYS A 449 -4.26 13.02 0.32
N ILE A 450 -5.30 13.40 1.03
CA ILE A 450 -6.14 12.52 1.82
C ILE A 450 -7.43 12.24 1.05
N SER A 451 -7.86 10.98 1.02
CA SER A 451 -9.17 10.63 0.49
C SER A 451 -10.25 10.94 1.53
N GLN A 452 -11.34 11.55 1.11
CA GLN A 452 -12.47 11.89 1.98
C GLN A 452 -13.75 11.21 1.49
N CYS A 453 -14.61 10.85 2.45
CA CYS A 453 -15.92 10.27 2.21
C CYS A 453 -16.94 10.96 3.14
N ASN A 454 -17.94 11.62 2.56
CA ASN A 454 -19.08 12.16 3.30
C ASN A 454 -20.26 11.20 3.15
N LEU A 455 -20.66 10.55 4.25
CA LEU A 455 -21.69 9.51 4.22
C LEU A 455 -23.08 10.05 3.84
N LEU A 456 -23.40 11.29 4.22
CA LEU A 456 -24.71 11.93 4.03
C LEU A 456 -24.93 12.51 2.62
N ILE A 457 -23.86 12.97 1.97
CA ILE A 457 -23.95 13.64 0.65
C ILE A 457 -23.74 12.66 -0.52
N SER A 458 -23.07 11.54 -0.28
CA SER A 458 -22.45 10.75 -1.35
C SER A 458 -23.21 9.47 -1.74
N TYR A 459 -24.51 9.56 -2.06
CA TYR A 459 -25.21 8.47 -2.74
C TYR A 459 -25.61 8.82 -4.19
N SER A 460 -24.78 8.38 -5.13
CA SER A 460 -25.13 8.21 -6.54
C SER A 460 -24.95 6.74 -6.89
N ARG A 461 -25.95 6.13 -7.53
CA ARG A 461 -26.09 4.69 -7.87
C ARG A 461 -24.88 4.02 -8.58
N ASN A 462 -23.89 4.81 -9.01
CA ASN A 462 -22.60 4.33 -9.51
C ASN A 462 -21.53 4.28 -8.41
N LYS A 463 -21.08 3.06 -8.07
CA LYS A 463 -20.01 2.73 -7.10
C LYS A 463 -18.67 3.47 -7.30
N GLN A 464 -18.45 4.15 -8.44
CA GLN A 464 -17.15 4.70 -8.85
C GLN A 464 -16.88 6.18 -8.49
N LYS A 465 -17.83 6.92 -7.89
CA LYS A 465 -17.66 8.37 -7.58
C LYS A 465 -17.58 8.71 -6.09
N LEU A 466 -17.36 7.72 -5.23
CA LEU A 466 -17.51 7.87 -3.77
C LEU A 466 -16.30 8.52 -3.07
N THR A 467 -15.11 8.40 -3.63
CA THR A 467 -13.86 8.80 -2.97
C THR A 467 -13.18 9.92 -3.75
N GLN A 468 -12.87 11.03 -3.08
CA GLN A 468 -12.13 12.15 -3.68
C GLN A 468 -10.87 12.46 -2.88
N ARG A 469 -9.73 12.58 -3.58
CA ARG A 469 -8.43 12.92 -2.98
C ARG A 469 -8.26 14.44 -2.86
N ILE A 470 -8.15 14.94 -1.64
CA ILE A 470 -7.98 16.36 -1.33
C ILE A 470 -6.61 16.62 -0.74
N LYS A 471 -5.93 17.67 -1.21
CA LYS A 471 -4.66 18.10 -0.62
C LYS A 471 -4.92 18.63 0.79
N LEU A 472 -4.26 18.05 1.78
CA LEU A 472 -4.28 18.44 3.17
C LEU A 472 -3.77 19.87 3.33
N GLU A 473 -4.66 20.75 3.78
CA GLU A 473 -4.32 22.15 4.04
C GLU A 473 -3.32 22.27 5.21
N SER A 474 -2.55 23.36 5.24
CA SER A 474 -1.55 23.62 6.28
C SER A 474 -2.15 23.61 7.69
N GLN A 475 -3.35 24.17 7.85
CA GLN A 475 -4.05 24.26 9.13
C GLN A 475 -4.32 22.88 9.74
N VAL A 476 -4.77 21.93 8.94
CA VAL A 476 -5.05 20.55 9.40
C VAL A 476 -3.77 19.84 9.83
N LYS A 477 -2.67 20.02 9.08
CA LYS A 477 -1.36 19.48 9.46
C LYS A 477 -0.92 20.03 10.80
N THR A 478 -1.01 21.35 10.97
CA THR A 478 -0.60 22.03 12.19
C THR A 478 -1.41 21.55 13.38
N ALA A 479 -2.73 21.41 13.25
CA ALA A 479 -3.57 20.89 14.32
C ALA A 479 -3.18 19.46 14.73
N ILE A 480 -2.98 18.55 13.77
CA ILE A 480 -2.57 17.16 14.05
C ILE A 480 -1.22 17.13 14.79
N PHE A 481 -0.22 17.87 14.31
CA PHE A 481 1.11 17.83 14.90
C PHE A 481 1.21 18.61 16.22
N GLN A 482 0.36 19.62 16.43
CA GLN A 482 0.22 20.25 17.74
C GLN A 482 -0.38 19.27 18.76
N SER A 483 -1.44 18.53 18.38
CA SER A 483 -1.98 17.45 19.22
C SER A 483 -0.93 16.37 19.49
N PHE A 484 -0.16 15.96 18.47
CA PHE A 484 0.93 15.01 18.61
C PHE A 484 2.03 15.52 19.57
N LYS A 485 2.49 16.77 19.41
CA LYS A 485 3.47 17.42 20.31
C LYS A 485 2.94 17.54 21.74
N GLY A 486 1.63 17.70 21.91
CA GLY A 486 0.96 17.63 23.21
C GLY A 486 1.19 16.32 23.96
N LEU A 487 1.35 15.19 23.25
CA LEU A 487 1.64 13.88 23.84
C LEU A 487 3.04 13.81 24.48
N GLN A 488 3.96 14.69 24.09
CA GLN A 488 5.27 14.76 24.73
C GLN A 488 5.11 15.11 26.21
N LYS A 489 4.31 16.13 26.55
CA LYS A 489 4.12 16.55 27.94
C LYS A 489 3.15 15.63 28.71
N HIS A 490 2.14 15.10 28.01
CA HIS A 490 1.02 14.39 28.59
C HIS A 490 0.72 13.12 27.78
N PRO A 491 1.46 12.01 27.98
CA PRO A 491 1.26 10.77 27.23
C PRO A 491 -0.16 10.17 27.42
N GLU A 492 -0.79 10.41 28.56
CA GLU A 492 -2.16 9.99 28.90
C GLU A 492 -3.22 10.51 27.93
N ARG A 493 -2.94 11.63 27.23
CA ARG A 493 -3.85 12.24 26.24
C ARG A 493 -4.16 11.34 25.04
N LEU A 494 -3.31 10.34 24.77
CA LEU A 494 -3.57 9.40 23.68
C LEU A 494 -4.83 8.55 23.95
N GLY A 495 -5.03 8.13 25.21
CA GLY A 495 -6.22 7.40 25.64
C GLY A 495 -7.37 8.29 26.11
N SER A 496 -7.07 9.50 26.59
CA SER A 496 -8.05 10.47 27.11
C SER A 496 -8.42 11.57 26.11
N TYR A 497 -8.35 11.29 24.81
CA TYR A 497 -8.62 12.27 23.74
C TYR A 497 -9.98 12.98 23.89
N PHE A 498 -11.01 12.28 24.39
CA PHE A 498 -12.34 12.83 24.65
C PHE A 498 -12.32 13.86 25.78
N LEU A 499 -11.71 13.53 26.93
CA LEU A 499 -11.56 14.46 28.06
C LEU A 499 -10.67 15.65 27.69
N ASN A 500 -9.67 15.45 26.83
CA ASN A 500 -8.83 16.54 26.34
C ASN A 500 -9.59 17.51 25.42
N ALA A 501 -10.64 17.04 24.73
CA ALA A 501 -11.48 17.88 23.88
C ALA A 501 -12.59 18.60 24.65
N PHE A 502 -13.28 17.89 25.55
CA PHE A 502 -14.52 18.37 26.17
C PHE A 502 -14.42 18.60 27.69
N GLY A 503 -13.26 18.33 28.31
CA GLY A 503 -13.06 18.35 29.76
C GLY A 503 -13.27 19.70 30.44
N SER A 504 -13.33 20.81 29.68
CA SER A 504 -13.69 22.13 30.19
C SER A 504 -15.16 22.25 30.61
N LYS A 505 -16.03 21.34 30.13
CA LYS A 505 -17.47 21.33 30.37
C LYS A 505 -17.89 20.00 31.02
N GLU A 506 -17.71 19.87 32.32
CA GLU A 506 -18.00 18.62 33.06
C GLU A 506 -19.44 18.08 32.84
N GLY A 507 -20.44 18.97 32.73
CA GLY A 507 -21.82 18.58 32.43
C GLY A 507 -21.98 17.92 31.05
N LEU A 508 -21.29 18.46 30.04
CA LEU A 508 -21.27 17.92 28.67
C LEU A 508 -20.54 16.56 28.62
N VAL A 509 -19.42 16.43 29.35
CA VAL A 509 -18.67 15.17 29.43
C VAL A 509 -19.55 14.04 29.96
N LYS A 510 -20.34 14.28 31.01
CA LYS A 510 -21.29 13.29 31.56
C LYS A 510 -22.38 12.93 30.56
N GLN A 511 -22.93 13.91 29.85
CA GLN A 511 -23.97 13.69 28.84
C GLN A 511 -23.45 12.93 27.61
N LEU A 512 -22.17 13.07 27.27
CA LEU A 512 -21.56 12.49 26.07
C LEU A 512 -20.77 11.19 26.33
N ALA A 513 -20.68 10.73 27.58
CA ALA A 513 -19.87 9.55 27.96
C ALA A 513 -20.27 8.28 27.18
N TRP A 514 -21.57 8.07 26.98
CA TRP A 514 -22.11 6.93 26.23
C TRP A 514 -21.57 6.84 24.79
N ALA A 515 -21.30 7.99 24.14
CA ALA A 515 -20.84 8.04 22.75
C ALA A 515 -19.35 7.66 22.60
N VAL A 516 -18.64 7.50 23.72
CA VAL A 516 -17.23 7.06 23.78
C VAL A 516 -17.12 5.62 24.25
N GLU A 517 -18.05 5.16 25.09
CA GLU A 517 -18.09 3.79 25.64
C GLU A 517 -18.58 2.72 24.65
N LEU A 518 -18.96 3.11 23.43
CA LEU A 518 -19.32 2.18 22.34
C LEU A 518 -18.25 1.09 22.14
N GLU A 519 -18.68 -0.16 21.96
CA GLU A 519 -17.82 -1.34 21.97
C GLU A 519 -16.80 -1.38 20.80
N ALA A 520 -17.17 -0.85 19.63
CA ALA A 520 -16.33 -0.87 18.44
C ALA A 520 -15.95 0.56 17.96
N ASP A 521 -14.71 0.74 17.53
CA ASP A 521 -14.22 2.03 17.01
C ASP A 521 -14.95 2.44 15.72
N THR A 522 -15.50 1.47 14.98
CA THR A 522 -16.36 1.67 13.80
C THR A 522 -17.64 2.39 14.17
N HIS A 523 -18.29 1.98 15.27
CA HIS A 523 -19.48 2.65 15.77
C HIS A 523 -19.15 4.08 16.17
N ARG A 524 -18.04 4.28 16.92
CA ARG A 524 -17.56 5.62 17.31
C ARG A 524 -17.32 6.51 16.10
N ILE A 525 -16.59 6.04 15.08
CA ILE A 525 -16.33 6.82 13.85
C ILE A 525 -17.65 7.24 13.19
N LEU A 526 -18.60 6.33 13.03
CA LEU A 526 -19.86 6.60 12.33
C LEU A 526 -20.77 7.55 13.11
N VAL A 527 -20.98 7.32 14.41
CA VAL A 527 -21.80 8.18 15.28
C VAL A 527 -21.26 9.61 15.30
N TRP A 528 -19.96 9.78 15.55
CA TRP A 528 -19.32 11.10 15.56
C TRP A 528 -19.27 11.74 14.17
N HIS A 529 -19.13 10.96 13.10
CA HIS A 529 -19.18 11.48 11.73
C HIS A 529 -20.55 12.05 11.38
N VAL A 530 -21.63 11.33 11.70
CA VAL A 530 -23.02 11.79 11.51
C VAL A 530 -23.28 13.05 12.33
N ALA A 531 -22.88 13.08 13.60
CA ALA A 531 -23.00 14.25 14.46
C ALA A 531 -22.23 15.48 13.91
N THR A 532 -21.00 15.27 13.43
CA THR A 532 -20.19 16.33 12.82
C THR A 532 -20.83 16.87 11.54
N CYS A 533 -21.41 15.99 10.72
CA CYS A 533 -22.12 16.40 9.51
C CYS A 533 -23.40 17.19 9.85
N LEU A 534 -24.12 16.83 10.92
CA LEU A 534 -25.28 17.59 11.38
C LEU A 534 -24.89 19.00 11.86
N CYS A 535 -23.81 19.13 12.63
CA CYS A 535 -23.25 20.43 13.04
C CYS A 535 -22.80 21.26 11.83
N GLU A 536 -22.30 20.60 10.79
CA GLU A 536 -21.92 21.25 9.52
C GLU A 536 -23.15 21.75 8.76
N ILE A 537 -24.25 20.99 8.74
CA ILE A 537 -25.50 21.41 8.11
C ILE A 537 -26.12 22.58 8.88
N ASP A 538 -26.14 22.56 10.22
CA ASP A 538 -26.65 23.63 11.08
C ASP A 538 -26.04 25.00 10.75
N ILE A 539 -24.70 25.06 10.74
CA ILE A 539 -23.97 26.28 10.36
C ILE A 539 -24.21 26.66 8.91
N SER A 540 -24.25 25.67 8.01
CA SER A 540 -24.53 25.97 6.61
C SER A 540 -25.96 26.48 6.41
N ALA A 541 -26.95 26.02 7.17
CA ALA A 541 -28.34 26.41 7.08
C ALA A 541 -28.54 27.86 7.55
N GLU A 542 -27.79 28.27 8.57
CA GLU A 542 -27.75 29.65 9.04
C GLU A 542 -27.07 30.57 8.02
N VAL A 543 -26.00 30.09 7.38
CA VAL A 543 -25.26 30.80 6.32
C VAL A 543 -26.00 30.82 4.96
N ILE A 544 -26.83 29.80 4.68
CA ILE A 544 -27.56 29.57 3.40
C ILE A 544 -29.07 29.78 3.62
N LYS A 545 -29.48 30.85 4.32
CA LYS A 545 -30.87 31.35 4.26
C LYS A 545 -31.30 31.88 2.87
N ARG A 546 -30.49 31.70 1.80
CA ARG A 546 -30.78 32.19 0.44
C ARG A 546 -30.38 31.19 -0.67
N LYS A 547 -31.42 30.59 -1.28
CA LYS A 547 -31.52 29.91 -2.59
C LYS A 547 -31.26 28.39 -2.67
N THR A 548 -32.09 27.78 -3.54
CA THR A 548 -32.32 26.36 -3.79
C THR A 548 -31.05 25.57 -4.14
N VAL A 549 -30.90 24.45 -3.43
CA VAL A 549 -29.79 23.48 -3.51
C VAL A 549 -29.92 22.65 -4.78
N ARG A 550 -29.73 23.27 -5.96
CA ARG A 550 -29.58 22.51 -7.21
C ARG A 550 -28.09 22.40 -7.54
N ARG A 551 -27.54 21.23 -7.19
CA ARG A 551 -26.23 20.72 -7.66
C ARG A 551 -25.01 21.32 -6.97
N GLN A 552 -24.81 21.02 -5.69
CA GLN A 552 -23.53 21.26 -5.02
C GLN A 552 -22.69 20.00 -4.95
N ASN A 553 -21.63 19.96 -5.77
CA ASN A 553 -20.49 19.05 -5.62
C ASN A 553 -19.47 19.66 -4.63
N SER A 554 -19.91 20.35 -3.58
CA SER A 554 -18.98 21.09 -2.70
C SER A 554 -18.37 20.16 -1.65
N ARG A 555 -17.03 20.17 -1.65
CA ARG A 555 -16.07 19.41 -0.83
C ARG A 555 -16.24 19.57 0.69
N LEU A 556 -16.88 20.66 1.06
CA LEU A 556 -17.24 21.15 2.39
C LEU A 556 -18.55 21.92 2.18
N LEU A 557 -19.53 21.77 3.06
CA LEU A 557 -20.82 22.47 2.94
C LEU A 557 -20.65 23.97 3.20
N ALA A 558 -19.72 24.37 4.07
CA ALA A 558 -19.40 25.77 4.32
C ALA A 558 -18.22 26.27 3.45
N LYS A 559 -18.29 27.52 3.01
CA LYS A 559 -17.22 28.19 2.23
C LYS A 559 -16.42 29.15 3.10
N LYS A 560 -15.10 29.21 2.86
CA LYS A 560 -14.18 30.15 3.53
C LYS A 560 -14.64 31.61 3.48
N SER A 561 -15.29 32.00 2.38
CA SER A 561 -15.79 33.37 2.17
C SER A 561 -17.04 33.70 3.00
N THR A 562 -17.76 32.71 3.50
CA THR A 562 -19.05 32.88 4.20
C THR A 562 -19.00 32.54 5.68
N THR A 563 -17.94 31.87 6.14
CA THR A 563 -17.74 31.50 7.54
C THR A 563 -16.87 32.53 8.25
N LYS A 564 -17.15 32.82 9.54
CA LYS A 564 -16.30 33.70 10.38
C LYS A 564 -14.84 33.22 10.35
N ALA A 565 -13.90 34.17 10.29
CA ALA A 565 -12.47 33.89 10.14
C ALA A 565 -11.91 33.00 11.27
N ASP A 566 -12.43 33.15 12.49
CA ASP A 566 -11.97 32.39 13.67
C ASP A 566 -12.51 30.95 13.72
N VAL A 567 -13.66 30.69 13.08
CA VAL A 567 -14.28 29.35 13.03
C VAL A 567 -13.65 28.49 11.94
N TRP A 568 -13.25 29.11 10.82
CA TRP A 568 -12.81 28.40 9.61
C TRP A 568 -11.69 27.38 9.84
N PRO A 569 -10.59 27.67 10.57
CA PRO A 569 -9.49 26.71 10.74
C PRO A 569 -9.90 25.45 11.52
N HIS A 570 -10.73 25.63 12.54
CA HIS A 570 -11.24 24.54 13.37
C HIS A 570 -12.27 23.71 12.61
N TYR A 571 -13.22 24.37 11.94
CA TYR A 571 -14.21 23.72 11.06
C TYR A 571 -13.54 22.86 9.99
N LEU A 572 -12.58 23.45 9.27
CA LEU A 572 -11.86 22.76 8.20
C LEU A 572 -11.15 21.51 8.72
N THR A 573 -10.52 21.59 9.89
CA THR A 573 -9.82 20.48 10.53
C THR A 573 -10.79 19.37 10.92
N ALA A 574 -11.84 19.69 11.67
CA ALA A 574 -12.83 18.72 12.14
C ALA A 574 -13.56 18.03 10.98
N SER A 575 -14.12 18.78 10.02
CA SER A 575 -14.85 18.19 8.88
C SER A 575 -13.91 17.39 7.98
N SER A 576 -12.68 17.86 7.72
CA SER A 576 -11.72 17.12 6.89
C SER A 576 -11.29 15.79 7.52
N LEU A 577 -11.06 15.78 8.83
CA LEU A 577 -10.67 14.58 9.57
C LEU A 577 -11.84 13.62 9.76
N SER A 578 -13.04 14.12 10.03
CA SER A 578 -14.27 13.32 10.10
C SER A 578 -14.51 12.56 8.79
N ASN A 579 -14.47 13.27 7.65
CA ASN A 579 -14.61 12.67 6.33
C ASN A 579 -13.47 11.69 5.99
N TYR A 580 -12.27 11.91 6.53
CA TYR A 580 -11.15 10.97 6.38
C TYR A 580 -11.36 9.70 7.20
N CYS A 581 -11.79 9.80 8.45
CA CYS A 581 -12.09 8.64 9.30
C CYS A 581 -13.22 7.79 8.69
N ALA A 582 -14.26 8.43 8.12
CA ALA A 582 -15.29 7.71 7.35
C ALA A 582 -14.71 6.99 6.12
N TYR A 583 -13.74 7.60 5.42
CA TYR A 583 -12.99 6.93 4.35
C TYR A 583 -12.17 5.74 4.86
N LEU A 584 -11.53 5.84 6.03
CA LEU A 584 -10.75 4.73 6.61
C LEU A 584 -11.60 3.47 6.81
N LEU A 585 -12.88 3.60 7.13
CA LEU A 585 -13.82 2.48 7.18
C LEU A 585 -14.04 1.82 5.82
N THR A 586 -14.08 2.61 4.73
CA THR A 586 -14.24 2.04 3.37
C THR A 586 -13.06 1.15 2.95
N ILE A 587 -11.88 1.37 3.55
CA ILE A 587 -10.67 0.58 3.32
C ILE A 587 -10.32 -0.34 4.50
N ALA A 588 -11.20 -0.48 5.49
CA ALA A 588 -11.02 -1.28 6.70
C ALA A 588 -9.68 -1.04 7.46
N LEU A 589 -9.13 0.18 7.39
CA LEU A 589 -7.88 0.57 8.07
C LEU A 589 -8.18 1.16 9.45
N VAL A 590 -8.89 0.37 10.26
CA VAL A 590 -9.38 0.69 11.61
C VAL A 590 -9.09 -0.52 12.52
N PRO A 591 -9.02 -0.40 13.85
CA PRO A 591 -8.68 -1.52 14.75
C PRO A 591 -9.60 -2.74 14.59
N ASP A 592 -10.91 -2.51 14.41
CA ASP A 592 -11.96 -3.55 14.33
C ASP A 592 -11.85 -4.52 13.16
N ASN A 593 -12.43 -5.72 13.29
CA ASN A 593 -12.46 -6.73 12.23
C ASN A 593 -13.01 -6.16 10.90
N GLY A 594 -12.31 -6.39 9.77
CA GLY A 594 -12.72 -5.91 8.46
C GLY A 594 -14.11 -6.40 8.00
N ILE A 595 -14.52 -7.60 8.43
CA ILE A 595 -15.86 -8.14 8.18
C ILE A 595 -16.92 -7.30 8.90
N VAL A 596 -16.69 -7.00 10.18
CA VAL A 596 -17.59 -6.19 11.00
C VAL A 596 -17.69 -4.78 10.42
N VAL A 597 -16.55 -4.17 10.08
CA VAL A 597 -16.51 -2.85 9.41
C VAL A 597 -17.36 -2.83 8.15
N THR A 598 -17.23 -3.85 7.29
CA THR A 598 -17.97 -3.91 6.01
C THR A 598 -19.46 -4.09 6.22
N LYS A 599 -19.87 -4.96 7.15
CA LYS A 599 -21.28 -5.20 7.49
C LYS A 599 -21.93 -3.96 8.10
N VAL A 600 -21.29 -3.36 9.10
CA VAL A 600 -21.78 -2.15 9.79
C VAL A 600 -21.87 -0.99 8.81
N LEU A 601 -20.82 -0.75 8.02
CA LEU A 601 -20.83 0.32 7.01
C LEU A 601 -21.93 0.11 5.95
N HIS A 602 -22.23 -1.13 5.58
CA HIS A 602 -23.35 -1.43 4.69
C HIS A 602 -24.70 -1.17 5.34
N ALA A 603 -24.90 -1.59 6.59
CA ALA A 603 -26.13 -1.34 7.36
C ALA A 603 -26.40 0.17 7.51
N VAL A 604 -25.40 0.94 7.94
CA VAL A 604 -25.53 2.40 8.09
C VAL A 604 -25.76 3.09 6.73
N ARG A 605 -25.20 2.57 5.64
CA ARG A 605 -25.52 3.07 4.28
C ARG A 605 -26.97 2.80 3.88
N CYS A 606 -27.53 1.66 4.25
CA CYS A 606 -28.94 1.38 4.03
C CYS A 606 -29.80 2.29 4.92
N GLU A 607 -29.49 2.42 6.21
CA GLU A 607 -30.19 3.30 7.14
C GLU A 607 -30.17 4.76 6.68
N THR A 608 -29.01 5.29 6.30
CA THR A 608 -28.90 6.65 5.74
C THR A 608 -29.75 6.80 4.49
N TYR A 609 -29.81 5.79 3.61
CA TYR A 609 -30.69 5.82 2.44
C TYR A 609 -32.17 5.85 2.82
N HIS A 610 -32.59 5.08 3.82
CA HIS A 610 -33.96 5.09 4.33
C HIS A 610 -34.30 6.43 5.03
N ALA A 611 -33.36 6.98 5.80
CA ALA A 611 -33.50 8.27 6.47
C ALA A 611 -33.55 9.44 5.46
N THR A 612 -32.68 9.45 4.45
CA THR A 612 -32.58 10.54 3.44
C THR A 612 -33.51 10.40 2.23
N GLY A 613 -34.28 9.31 2.13
CA GLY A 613 -35.42 9.19 1.21
C GLY A 613 -35.11 8.82 -0.25
N ARG A 614 -36.06 8.12 -0.90
CA ARG A 614 -36.02 7.58 -2.29
C ARG A 614 -35.94 8.62 -3.43
N SER A 615 -35.94 9.93 -3.16
CA SER A 615 -36.16 10.95 -4.19
C SER A 615 -34.93 11.82 -4.42
N ALA A 616 -34.44 11.86 -5.67
CA ALA A 616 -33.28 12.62 -6.13
C ALA A 616 -33.44 14.16 -6.07
N SER A 617 -34.37 14.67 -5.24
CA SER A 617 -34.80 16.08 -5.19
C SER A 617 -34.91 16.68 -3.78
N GLN A 618 -34.60 15.95 -2.71
CA GLN A 618 -34.62 16.50 -1.34
C GLN A 618 -33.48 17.51 -1.11
N SER A 619 -33.78 18.58 -0.38
CA SER A 619 -32.79 19.57 0.04
C SER A 619 -32.03 19.09 1.27
N LEU A 620 -30.79 19.56 1.49
CA LEU A 620 -30.01 19.24 2.69
C LEU A 620 -30.69 19.66 4.00
N ARG A 621 -31.62 20.61 3.93
CA ARG A 621 -32.42 21.04 5.08
C ARG A 621 -33.48 20.00 5.44
N ASP A 622 -34.13 19.39 4.44
CA ASP A 622 -35.10 18.31 4.67
C ASP A 622 -34.43 17.08 5.32
N VAL A 623 -33.16 16.80 4.96
CA VAL A 623 -32.34 15.76 5.59
C VAL A 623 -32.04 16.10 7.06
N TYR A 624 -31.71 17.36 7.35
CA TYR A 624 -31.47 17.82 8.73
C TYR A 624 -32.72 17.72 9.58
N ASP A 625 -33.85 18.23 9.10
CA ASP A 625 -35.12 18.24 9.83
C ASP A 625 -35.56 16.81 10.16
N LYS A 626 -35.40 15.87 9.22
CA LYS A 626 -35.74 14.47 9.43
C LYS A 626 -34.80 13.73 10.38
N LEU A 627 -33.50 14.04 10.36
CA LEU A 627 -32.56 13.51 11.35
C LEU A 627 -32.83 14.09 12.75
N MET A 628 -33.24 15.35 12.83
CA MET A 628 -33.62 15.97 14.10
C MET A 628 -34.92 15.38 14.65
N GLU A 629 -35.90 15.05 13.79
CA GLU A 629 -37.10 14.31 14.17
C GLU A 629 -36.75 12.92 14.74
N ILE A 630 -35.82 12.20 14.08
CA ILE A 630 -35.33 10.90 14.54
C ILE A 630 -34.66 11.03 15.92
N ALA A 631 -33.91 12.11 16.18
CA ALA A 631 -33.30 12.37 17.48
C ALA A 631 -34.33 12.72 18.58
N MET A 632 -35.46 13.32 18.22
CA MET A 632 -36.53 13.70 19.16
C MET A 632 -37.34 12.49 19.65
N LYS A 633 -37.63 11.52 18.77
CA LYS A 633 -38.38 10.31 19.14
C LYS A 633 -37.69 9.50 20.23
N HIS A 634 -36.35 9.45 20.21
CA HIS A 634 -35.56 8.74 21.22
C HIS A 634 -35.55 9.41 22.59
N SER A 635 -35.59 10.76 22.65
CA SER A 635 -35.66 11.45 23.95
C SER A 635 -36.96 11.10 24.69
N GLU A 636 -38.07 10.96 23.96
CA GLU A 636 -39.38 10.61 24.52
C GLU A 636 -39.41 9.14 25.01
N GLU A 637 -38.87 8.19 24.22
CA GLU A 637 -38.79 6.77 24.61
C GLU A 637 -37.86 6.54 25.82
N SER A 638 -36.73 7.26 25.92
CA SER A 638 -35.81 7.13 27.05
C SER A 638 -36.33 7.76 28.35
N GLU A 639 -37.20 8.77 28.26
CA GLU A 639 -37.87 9.35 29.43
C GLU A 639 -39.02 8.45 29.91
N GLU A 640 -39.71 7.74 29.01
CA GLU A 640 -40.74 6.73 29.35
C GLU A 640 -40.14 5.47 30.00
N GLU A 641 -39.00 4.96 29.56
CA GLU A 641 -38.33 3.82 30.22
C GLU A 641 -37.86 4.17 31.64
N VAL A 642 -37.36 5.39 31.87
CA VAL A 642 -36.96 5.86 33.20
C VAL A 642 -38.17 6.13 34.10
N ALA A 643 -39.29 6.57 33.54
CA ALA A 643 -40.55 6.73 34.27
C ALA A 643 -41.19 5.38 34.65
N ASN A 644 -41.06 4.37 33.79
CA ASN A 644 -41.61 3.03 34.02
C ASN A 644 -40.69 2.13 34.87
N GLY A 645 -39.41 2.49 35.06
CA GLY A 645 -38.46 1.78 35.92
C GLY A 645 -38.55 2.09 37.42
N VAL A 646 -39.40 3.04 37.83
CA VAL A 646 -39.63 3.39 39.25
C VAL A 646 -40.94 2.78 39.72
N GLY A 647 -40.98 1.44 39.79
CA GLY A 647 -42.20 0.75 40.17
C GLY A 647 -42.10 -0.77 40.30
N ASP A 648 -41.06 -1.29 40.96
CA ASP A 648 -41.10 -2.46 41.86
C ASP A 648 -39.69 -3.04 42.04
N ALA A 649 -39.10 -2.84 43.22
CA ALA A 649 -38.01 -3.66 43.70
C ALA A 649 -37.96 -3.59 45.24
N MET A 650 -38.65 -4.53 45.89
CA MET A 650 -38.45 -4.79 47.31
C MET A 650 -38.24 -6.31 47.51
N GLY A 651 -37.05 -6.66 48.00
CA GLY A 651 -36.62 -8.00 48.40
C GLY A 651 -36.02 -8.86 47.27
N GLN A 652 -34.94 -9.61 47.42
CA GLN A 652 -33.99 -9.83 48.51
C GLN A 652 -32.88 -10.76 47.94
N VAL A 653 -31.65 -10.57 48.41
CA VAL A 653 -30.57 -11.58 48.58
C VAL A 653 -29.78 -12.07 47.34
N ALA A 654 -28.49 -11.72 47.31
CA ALA A 654 -27.40 -12.56 46.76
C ALA A 654 -26.82 -13.45 47.88
N PRO A 655 -26.16 -14.59 47.59
CA PRO A 655 -24.70 -14.53 47.39
C PRO A 655 -24.09 -15.55 46.39
N GLU A 656 -22.84 -15.26 45.98
CA GLU A 656 -21.64 -16.14 45.72
C GLU A 656 -21.84 -17.59 45.20
N SER A 657 -21.05 -18.22 44.32
CA SER A 657 -19.75 -18.01 43.68
C SER A 657 -19.49 -19.19 42.70
N ALA A 658 -18.65 -18.95 41.69
CA ALA A 658 -17.65 -19.87 41.09
C ALA A 658 -18.03 -21.12 40.24
N VAL A 659 -17.24 -21.25 39.16
CA VAL A 659 -16.71 -22.46 38.46
C VAL A 659 -17.41 -22.93 37.16
N ILE A 660 -16.51 -23.08 36.18
CA ILE A 660 -16.61 -23.49 34.77
C ILE A 660 -17.10 -24.94 34.61
N HIS A 661 -17.92 -25.20 33.59
CA HIS A 661 -17.87 -26.46 32.85
C HIS A 661 -18.19 -26.25 31.36
N GLU A 662 -17.29 -26.75 30.51
CA GLU A 662 -17.46 -26.97 29.07
C GLU A 662 -18.70 -27.83 28.79
N GLU A 663 -19.44 -27.48 27.73
CA GLU A 663 -20.39 -28.40 27.11
C GLU A 663 -20.13 -28.46 25.59
N ILE A 664 -19.40 -29.51 25.21
CA ILE A 664 -19.36 -30.11 23.87
C ILE A 664 -20.51 -31.10 23.82
N LEU A 665 -21.31 -31.12 22.74
CA LEU A 665 -21.98 -32.30 22.14
C LEU A 665 -22.93 -31.79 21.01
N ASN A 666 -23.20 -32.45 19.88
CA ASN A 666 -22.82 -33.77 19.43
C ASN A 666 -23.04 -33.90 17.90
N VAL A 667 -22.13 -34.60 17.23
CA VAL A 667 -22.31 -35.14 15.87
C VAL A 667 -22.75 -36.59 16.01
N GLN A 668 -23.80 -37.00 15.30
CA GLN A 668 -24.21 -38.40 15.21
C GLN A 668 -24.13 -38.86 13.75
N MET A 669 -23.30 -39.87 13.49
CA MET A 669 -23.28 -40.68 12.26
C MET A 669 -23.82 -42.08 12.56
N ALA A 670 -24.53 -42.68 11.58
CA ALA A 670 -24.62 -44.11 11.23
C ALA A 670 -25.79 -44.28 10.22
N ASN A 671 -25.56 -44.67 8.95
CA ASN A 671 -25.45 -46.07 8.42
C ASN A 671 -26.85 -46.73 8.29
N ASP A 672 -27.31 -47.44 7.24
CA ASP A 672 -26.72 -48.16 6.09
C ASP A 672 -27.80 -48.43 4.98
N GLU A 673 -27.34 -49.00 3.85
CA GLU A 673 -27.99 -49.95 2.90
C GLU A 673 -28.42 -49.51 1.46
N GLU A 674 -27.69 -50.07 0.48
CA GLU A 674 -27.98 -50.29 -0.96
C GLU A 674 -29.11 -51.37 -1.11
N ASP A 675 -29.88 -51.60 -2.18
CA ASP A 675 -29.66 -51.65 -3.65
C ASP A 675 -31.07 -51.89 -4.36
N PRO A 676 -31.24 -52.34 -5.63
CA PRO A 676 -31.66 -51.53 -6.78
C PRO A 676 -32.90 -52.03 -7.58
N ASN A 677 -33.14 -51.38 -8.74
CA ASN A 677 -33.91 -51.78 -9.94
C ASN A 677 -35.30 -51.13 -10.14
N THR A 678 -35.42 -50.25 -11.15
CA THR A 678 -35.97 -50.63 -12.47
C THR A 678 -35.93 -49.46 -13.46
N ALA A 679 -35.73 -49.81 -14.73
CA ALA A 679 -35.43 -48.94 -15.84
C ALA A 679 -36.67 -48.31 -16.51
N ARG A 680 -36.38 -47.31 -17.37
CA ARG A 680 -36.86 -47.14 -18.77
C ARG A 680 -37.72 -45.89 -19.08
N ARG A 681 -37.06 -44.95 -19.77
CA ARG A 681 -37.44 -44.31 -21.07
C ARG A 681 -38.71 -43.45 -21.13
N GLY A 682 -38.51 -42.17 -21.47
CA GLY A 682 -39.55 -41.29 -22.02
C GLY A 682 -39.05 -39.87 -22.26
N ASP A 683 -38.67 -39.60 -23.50
CA ASP A 683 -38.29 -38.29 -24.06
C ASP A 683 -39.56 -37.46 -24.37
N ALA A 684 -39.58 -36.14 -24.09
CA ALA A 684 -40.39 -35.12 -24.79
C ALA A 684 -40.35 -33.73 -24.10
N THR A 685 -39.59 -32.82 -24.69
CA THR A 685 -39.94 -31.43 -25.08
C THR A 685 -40.93 -30.56 -24.27
N ASN A 686 -40.45 -29.33 -23.99
CA ASN A 686 -41.14 -28.03 -23.98
C ASN A 686 -42.29 -27.79 -22.98
N SER A 687 -42.06 -26.88 -22.01
CA SER A 687 -42.71 -25.56 -22.01
C SER A 687 -42.37 -24.71 -20.77
N PHE A 688 -42.20 -23.42 -21.05
CA PHE A 688 -42.24 -22.25 -20.16
C PHE A 688 -43.02 -22.39 -18.84
N ILE A 689 -42.40 -22.04 -17.70
CA ILE A 689 -43.04 -21.49 -16.48
C ILE A 689 -42.07 -20.49 -15.80
N PRO A 690 -42.56 -19.38 -15.21
CA PRO A 690 -41.91 -18.08 -15.19
C PRO A 690 -41.06 -17.77 -13.96
N ALA A 691 -40.32 -16.65 -14.06
CA ALA A 691 -39.64 -15.99 -12.97
C ALA A 691 -40.58 -15.76 -11.78
N THR A 692 -40.34 -16.48 -10.69
CA THR A 692 -40.94 -16.18 -9.40
C THR A 692 -40.15 -15.04 -8.76
N ASN A 693 -40.78 -13.87 -8.72
CA ASN A 693 -40.47 -12.82 -7.75
C ASN A 693 -40.50 -13.44 -6.36
N ARG A 694 -39.33 -13.69 -5.76
CA ARG A 694 -39.21 -13.76 -4.31
C ARG A 694 -38.92 -12.35 -3.81
N GLU A 695 -39.98 -11.55 -3.71
CA GLU A 695 -40.06 -10.53 -2.67
C GLU A 695 -40.03 -11.29 -1.35
N GLY A 696 -38.84 -11.35 -0.75
CA GLY A 696 -38.70 -11.72 0.64
C GLY A 696 -39.28 -10.58 1.47
N THR A 697 -40.56 -10.71 1.82
CA THR A 697 -41.21 -9.96 2.89
C THR A 697 -40.44 -10.27 4.18
N PHE A 698 -39.48 -9.42 4.53
CA PHE A 698 -39.03 -9.33 5.91
C PHE A 698 -40.17 -8.66 6.66
N ALA A 699 -41.02 -9.49 7.28
CA ALA A 699 -41.87 -9.06 8.36
C ALA A 699 -40.96 -8.43 9.43
N GLY A 700 -41.36 -7.25 9.90
CA GLY A 700 -40.67 -6.53 10.95
C GLY A 700 -40.57 -7.40 12.19
N ASP A 701 -39.33 -7.63 12.60
CA ASP A 701 -39.00 -7.92 13.97
C ASP A 701 -38.45 -6.60 14.50
N ASP A 702 -39.33 -5.88 15.19
CA ASP A 702 -39.12 -4.57 15.79
C ASP A 702 -38.26 -4.70 17.06
N ASP A 703 -36.99 -5.09 16.89
CA ASP A 703 -36.03 -5.16 18.00
C ASP A 703 -34.62 -4.71 17.57
N ILE A 704 -34.54 -3.63 16.78
CA ILE A 704 -33.28 -2.91 16.56
C ILE A 704 -33.13 -1.90 17.71
N HIS A 705 -32.48 -2.32 18.79
CA HIS A 705 -31.81 -1.39 19.70
C HIS A 705 -31.04 -0.32 18.90
N ASP A 706 -31.33 0.96 19.17
CA ASP A 706 -30.66 2.19 18.73
C ASP A 706 -29.80 2.09 17.44
N SER A 707 -30.39 2.41 16.29
CA SER A 707 -29.63 2.51 15.03
C SER A 707 -28.49 3.54 15.13
N ILE A 708 -27.38 3.31 14.42
CA ILE A 708 -26.19 4.18 14.47
C ILE A 708 -26.52 5.60 13.98
N ILE A 709 -27.48 5.74 13.07
CA ILE A 709 -27.97 7.05 12.62
C ILE A 709 -28.76 7.77 13.70
N GLN A 710 -29.60 7.08 14.48
CA GLN A 710 -30.28 7.66 15.64
C GLN A 710 -29.27 8.13 16.69
N MET A 711 -28.29 7.29 17.05
CA MET A 711 -27.22 7.67 17.98
C MET A 711 -26.44 8.90 17.48
N GLY A 712 -26.05 8.90 16.20
CA GLY A 712 -25.36 10.05 15.59
C GLY A 712 -26.19 11.32 15.60
N ALA A 713 -27.50 11.21 15.38
CA ALA A 713 -28.42 12.34 15.42
C ALA A 713 -28.62 12.90 16.84
N LYS A 714 -28.80 12.02 17.83
CA LYS A 714 -28.85 12.36 19.25
C LYS A 714 -27.60 13.11 19.70
N LEU A 715 -26.42 12.58 19.36
CA LEU A 715 -25.14 13.23 19.64
C LEU A 715 -25.02 14.61 18.97
N GLY A 716 -25.42 14.71 17.71
CA GLY A 716 -25.43 15.98 16.97
C GLY A 716 -26.31 17.03 17.64
N LYS A 717 -27.53 16.67 18.06
CA LYS A 717 -28.46 17.54 18.79
C LYS A 717 -27.86 18.03 20.11
N GLN A 718 -27.33 17.12 20.93
CA GLN A 718 -26.69 17.45 22.21
C GLN A 718 -25.53 18.45 22.04
N LEU A 719 -24.70 18.28 21.00
CA LEU A 719 -23.61 19.20 20.69
C LEU A 719 -24.11 20.58 20.22
N ILE A 720 -25.16 20.64 19.41
CA ILE A 720 -25.74 21.90 18.94
C ILE A 720 -26.34 22.68 20.11
N GLU A 721 -27.10 22.01 20.97
CA GLU A 721 -27.77 22.62 22.13
C GLU A 721 -26.77 23.11 23.18
N ALA A 722 -25.74 22.30 23.50
CA ALA A 722 -24.81 22.62 24.57
C ALA A 722 -23.81 23.73 24.23
N TYR A 723 -23.59 24.02 22.94
CA TYR A 723 -22.76 25.15 22.51
C TYR A 723 -23.58 26.37 22.10
N GLY A 724 -24.84 26.20 21.71
CA GLY A 724 -25.73 27.30 21.32
C GLY A 724 -25.07 28.23 20.29
N GLU A 725 -24.79 29.47 20.70
CA GLU A 725 -24.14 30.51 19.90
C GLU A 725 -22.60 30.40 19.83
N ASP A 726 -21.95 29.63 20.72
CA ASP A 726 -20.49 29.44 20.75
C ASP A 726 -20.03 28.41 19.69
N LYS A 727 -20.23 28.78 18.42
CA LYS A 727 -19.78 27.96 17.29
C LYS A 727 -18.25 27.84 17.24
N VAL A 728 -17.51 28.82 17.75
CA VAL A 728 -16.04 28.77 17.78
C VAL A 728 -15.57 27.67 18.73
N GLY A 729 -16.13 27.62 19.95
CA GLY A 729 -15.86 26.55 20.92
C GLY A 729 -16.23 25.18 20.38
N LEU A 730 -17.42 25.03 19.78
CA LEU A 730 -17.88 23.76 19.22
C LEU A 730 -16.88 23.17 18.22
N TRP A 731 -16.46 23.95 17.21
CA TRP A 731 -15.53 23.45 16.20
C TRP A 731 -14.11 23.28 16.73
N ARG A 732 -13.70 24.10 17.69
CA ARG A 732 -12.40 23.94 18.35
C ARG A 732 -12.32 22.60 19.07
N ASP A 733 -13.35 22.28 19.85
CA ASP A 733 -13.39 21.06 20.65
C ASP A 733 -13.58 19.83 19.74
N LEU A 734 -14.41 19.94 18.68
CA LEU A 734 -14.48 18.91 17.63
C LEU A 734 -13.15 18.71 16.90
N ALA A 735 -12.40 19.77 16.61
CA ALA A 735 -11.09 19.66 15.97
C ALA A 735 -10.08 18.94 16.88
N VAL A 736 -10.06 19.27 18.17
CA VAL A 736 -9.22 18.59 19.18
C VAL A 736 -9.64 17.13 19.34
N PHE A 737 -10.94 16.85 19.35
CA PHE A 737 -11.48 15.49 19.39
C PHE A 737 -10.98 14.68 18.19
N TRP A 738 -11.20 15.16 16.95
CA TRP A 738 -10.84 14.41 15.75
C TRP A 738 -9.33 14.23 15.57
N THR A 739 -8.50 15.19 15.96
CA THR A 739 -7.03 15.02 15.91
C THR A 739 -6.56 14.01 16.96
N GLY A 740 -7.08 14.07 18.19
CA GLY A 740 -6.76 13.11 19.25
C GLY A 740 -7.25 11.70 18.92
N PHE A 741 -8.48 11.58 18.43
CA PHE A 741 -9.07 10.31 18.04
C PHE A 741 -8.34 9.68 16.85
N LEU A 742 -7.91 10.45 15.85
CA LEU A 742 -7.09 9.93 14.75
C LEU A 742 -5.74 9.39 15.24
N LEU A 743 -5.10 10.05 16.21
CA LEU A 743 -3.85 9.55 16.81
C LEU A 743 -4.10 8.26 17.61
N ASN A 744 -5.21 8.18 18.33
CA ASN A 744 -5.62 6.96 19.02
C ASN A 744 -5.90 5.81 18.04
N LEU A 745 -6.61 6.07 16.94
CA LEU A 745 -6.85 5.10 15.86
C LEU A 745 -5.53 4.62 15.24
N ALA A 746 -4.59 5.52 14.98
CA ALA A 746 -3.26 5.17 14.46
C ALA A 746 -2.47 4.28 15.45
N ALA A 747 -2.60 4.52 16.76
CA ALA A 747 -1.94 3.74 17.79
C ALA A 747 -2.54 2.33 17.97
N SER A 748 -3.88 2.24 17.95
CA SER A 748 -4.64 1.01 18.16
C SER A 748 -4.68 0.10 16.94
N THR A 749 -4.48 0.64 15.74
CA THR A 749 -4.48 -0.16 14.51
C THR A 749 -3.26 -1.08 14.45
N ARG A 750 -3.51 -2.36 14.15
CA ARG A 750 -2.45 -3.39 14.08
C ARG A 750 -1.46 -3.11 12.96
N ALA A 751 -0.17 -3.40 13.18
CA ALA A 751 0.87 -3.28 12.15
C ALA A 751 0.50 -4.03 10.86
N ALA A 752 -0.12 -5.21 10.98
CA ALA A 752 -0.52 -6.03 9.84
C ALA A 752 -1.47 -5.31 8.89
N LYS A 753 -2.41 -4.50 9.40
CA LYS A 753 -3.33 -3.69 8.58
C LYS A 753 -2.62 -2.53 7.88
N HIS A 754 -1.68 -1.88 8.56
CA HIS A 754 -0.81 -0.90 7.91
C HIS A 754 0.02 -1.54 6.79
N LYS A 755 0.49 -2.78 6.98
CA LYS A 755 1.19 -3.56 5.96
C LYS A 755 0.32 -3.86 4.74
N THR A 756 -0.92 -4.34 4.90
CA THR A 756 -1.78 -4.65 3.74
C THR A 756 -2.07 -3.41 2.90
N ARG A 757 -2.24 -2.25 3.54
CA ARG A 757 -2.52 -0.99 2.84
C ARG A 757 -1.29 -0.23 2.36
N LEU A 758 -0.09 -0.57 2.83
CA LEU A 758 1.20 -0.03 2.36
C LEU A 758 1.47 -0.25 0.87
N VAL A 759 0.76 -1.20 0.25
CA VAL A 759 0.78 -1.41 -1.20
C VAL A 759 0.34 -0.17 -1.96
N THR A 760 -0.65 0.53 -1.43
CA THR A 760 -1.21 1.76 -2.01
C THR A 760 -0.58 2.91 -1.26
N LYS A 761 0.12 3.81 -1.96
CA LYS A 761 0.80 5.02 -1.44
C LYS A 761 0.35 5.41 -0.01
N GLY A 762 1.28 5.45 0.94
CA GLY A 762 1.01 5.60 2.39
C GLY A 762 -0.12 6.57 2.73
N GLU A 763 -1.15 6.04 3.40
CA GLU A 763 -2.25 6.84 3.98
C GLU A 763 -1.76 7.64 5.19
N LEU A 764 -2.38 8.79 5.48
CA LEU A 764 -1.98 9.68 6.59
C LEU A 764 -1.86 8.91 7.91
N ILE A 765 -2.80 8.01 8.19
CA ILE A 765 -2.84 7.23 9.44
C ILE A 765 -1.60 6.34 9.58
N THR A 766 -1.06 5.83 8.47
CA THR A 766 0.17 5.04 8.46
C THR A 766 1.39 5.90 8.76
N HIS A 767 1.44 7.14 8.26
CA HIS A 767 2.51 8.09 8.65
C HIS A 767 2.47 8.41 10.15
N LEU A 768 1.27 8.63 10.69
CA LEU A 768 1.09 8.89 12.13
C LEU A 768 1.46 7.67 12.98
N TRP A 769 1.07 6.47 12.54
CA TRP A 769 1.45 5.21 13.18
C TRP A 769 2.97 5.02 13.24
N VAL A 770 3.70 5.34 12.16
CA VAL A 770 5.17 5.30 12.14
C VAL A 770 5.77 6.26 13.16
N LEU A 771 5.28 7.51 13.21
CA LEU A 771 5.77 8.50 14.17
C LEU A 771 5.47 8.10 15.62
N LEU A 772 4.28 7.57 15.89
CA LEU A 772 3.91 7.04 17.21
C LEU A 772 4.81 5.86 17.61
N SER A 773 5.19 5.02 16.64
CA SER A 773 6.08 3.88 16.86
C SER A 773 7.47 4.35 17.30
N HIS A 774 8.05 5.31 16.57
CA HIS A 774 9.37 5.86 16.92
C HIS A 774 9.36 6.73 18.17
N ALA A 775 8.24 7.39 18.47
CA ALA A 775 8.10 8.18 19.69
C ALA A 775 7.94 7.31 20.97
N GLY A 776 7.90 5.98 20.83
CA GLY A 776 7.88 5.03 21.95
C GLY A 776 6.48 4.69 22.49
N PHE A 777 5.41 5.32 22.00
CA PHE A 777 4.03 5.09 22.47
C PHE A 777 3.53 3.67 22.20
N LEU A 778 4.18 2.94 21.28
CA LEU A 778 3.81 1.60 20.86
C LEU A 778 4.77 0.51 21.36
N GLY A 779 5.68 0.82 22.27
CA GLY A 779 6.74 -0.11 22.72
C GLY A 779 6.26 -1.42 23.36
N ASN A 780 5.14 -1.39 24.09
CA ASN A 780 4.61 -2.56 24.81
C ASN A 780 3.66 -3.43 23.97
N THR A 781 3.32 -2.99 22.76
CA THR A 781 2.31 -3.62 21.94
C THR A 781 2.92 -4.76 21.09
N ARG A 782 2.52 -6.02 21.35
CA ARG A 782 2.96 -7.19 20.54
C ARG A 782 2.29 -7.13 19.16
N HIS A 783 3.06 -6.94 18.08
CA HIS A 783 2.50 -6.76 16.72
C HIS A 783 3.21 -7.51 15.59
N GLY A 784 3.85 -8.63 15.86
CA GLY A 784 4.21 -9.53 14.77
C GLY A 784 3.04 -10.43 14.39
N GLN A 785 3.26 -11.20 13.33
CA GLN A 785 2.24 -12.02 12.69
C GLN A 785 1.48 -12.89 13.69
N THR A 786 0.21 -12.58 13.89
CA THR A 786 -0.79 -13.54 14.33
C THR A 786 -2.00 -13.27 13.47
N LEU A 787 -2.23 -14.17 12.52
CA LEU A 787 -3.39 -14.28 11.64
C LEU A 787 -4.06 -12.95 11.29
N LEU A 788 -3.81 -12.45 10.07
CA LEU A 788 -4.83 -11.66 9.40
C LEU A 788 -6.12 -12.48 9.42
N ASP A 789 -7.27 -11.84 9.65
CA ASP A 789 -8.57 -12.51 9.54
C ASP A 789 -8.61 -13.29 8.21
N PRO A 790 -9.27 -14.47 8.10
CA PRO A 790 -9.37 -15.20 6.84
C PRO A 790 -9.82 -14.31 5.67
N HIS A 791 -10.64 -13.29 5.94
CA HIS A 791 -11.06 -12.31 4.94
C HIS A 791 -9.96 -11.29 4.56
N ASP A 792 -9.06 -10.92 5.47
CA ASP A 792 -7.87 -10.12 5.16
C ASP A 792 -6.80 -11.00 4.43
N LEU A 793 -6.83 -12.32 4.64
CA LEU A 793 -6.09 -13.31 3.85
C LEU A 793 -6.72 -13.50 2.46
N ASP A 794 -8.04 -13.47 2.33
CA ASP A 794 -8.77 -13.46 1.05
C ASP A 794 -8.57 -12.12 0.28
N GLU A 795 -8.29 -11.01 0.97
CA GLU A 795 -7.80 -9.78 0.34
C GLU A 795 -6.42 -9.98 -0.30
N ILE A 796 -5.59 -10.87 0.28
CA ILE A 796 -4.27 -11.24 -0.22
C ILE A 796 -4.35 -12.43 -1.20
N ASP A 797 -5.40 -13.25 -1.14
CA ASP A 797 -5.61 -14.42 -2.01
C ASP A 797 -7.11 -14.75 -2.20
N PRO A 798 -7.84 -14.05 -3.08
CA PRO A 798 -9.30 -14.25 -3.26
C PRO A 798 -9.70 -15.58 -3.93
N LEU A 799 -8.81 -16.56 -3.99
CA LEU A 799 -9.00 -17.86 -4.65
C LEU A 799 -8.36 -19.03 -3.85
N SER A 800 -8.13 -18.88 -2.55
CA SER A 800 -7.83 -20.06 -1.71
C SER A 800 -9.07 -20.90 -1.46
#